data_AF-A0A225V4Q1-F1
#
_entry.id   AF-A0A225V4Q1-F1
#
_cell.length_a   1.000
_cell.length_b   1.000
_cell.length_c   1.000
_cell.angle_alpha   90.00
_cell.angle_beta   90.00
_cell.angle_gamma   90.00
#
_symmetry.space_group_name_H-M   'P 1'
#
loop_
_entity.id
_entity.type
_entity.pdbx_description
1 polymer ?
#
loop_
_entity_poly.entity_id
_entity_poly.type
_entity_poly.pdbx_seq_one_letter_code
_entity_poly.pdbx_strand_id
1 'polypeptide(L)'
;MSRRKEAHADASSVAVEKPATVSILHALSTGDVAVMMVLATGTLFGYTMTLYPSIAGGDSGELVAESCHLGVSHPPGYPLFNMVVHLFTKYLPFGETPAWRANFFSAVCDTVAVVFIYLILLNWMAPTGWAGQRAAAFTAAALFGFSPLIWTYAVGAEVFALNNAFAALLIFLLQKYLHHQNFKSAIIGAFVCGLAMCNQHTIVLFELPIIACVLWTRKQTLWWKEFAQLTGAFTLGLLPYIYMPITAIWNPQPGSWGDVTTLTGLIHHIRRADYGTFRLYSSNEGNEGLWTRLYFYCVDLSDREIPYQLAFPVISLGLLQTLRFSTEINRHLGWFMIVTYLFYMVVFHSLANLPISEGLIYGVQMRFWQQPNVIVFAWFGVGLGYIVNLVTQVIGNYSRKLGVVISIVSRIICLALVGAQIWRWHELCNQSQAFYIRNYAHALLDPLPPNAVLFVNFDLQWTSLRYLQRCELRRPDVTVLNLSMMTYNWFATKHDHYPNIQFPGSRLVPFGSVGDGFSLASLLDVNIGQMVSKTSQKRKRFFLGGKLSYNDQDFNEKYTLVPYGLLDEFRSQATPPLSLKKWYSSQRKVKAILRERLSTLPPAELYNDETWEWTIARDHGMKQLSWATYLLERTIAEDPENLTLLSEAAKPMELSYQFEPSQFWNPASNLKNLGLAYAQMVKSSRQFNSADPFFNRVVGAGVEDSTKFIDRASERMLNVWDAWLQIPEAKQDPGYEAIKSVVRQFVPSPTEENLSQSKSGKQTQQRKKKKGSKKRATKKTVKK
;
A
#
# COMPACT_ATOMS: atom_id res chain seq x y z
N MET A 1 -98.83 36.68 15.21
CA MET A 1 -97.91 35.54 15.47
C MET A 1 -96.67 35.77 14.60
N SER A 2 -95.41 35.83 15.01
CA SER A 2 -94.70 35.55 16.26
C SER A 2 -93.36 36.34 16.24
N ARG A 3 -92.92 36.82 17.41
CA ARG A 3 -91.64 37.52 17.71
C ARG A 3 -90.40 36.59 17.58
N ARG A 4 -89.23 37.19 17.33
CA ARG A 4 -87.90 37.07 18.02
C ARG A 4 -86.80 37.58 17.06
N LYS A 5 -86.02 38.64 17.29
CA LYS A 5 -85.07 39.02 18.37
C LYS A 5 -83.88 38.06 18.57
N GLU A 6 -82.70 38.64 18.33
CA GLU A 6 -81.41 38.55 19.04
C GLU A 6 -80.29 37.58 18.60
N ALA A 7 -79.15 38.23 18.33
CA ALA A 7 -77.77 37.95 18.78
C ALA A 7 -76.93 36.85 18.11
N HIS A 8 -75.76 37.27 17.58
CA HIS A 8 -74.41 36.76 17.88
C HIS A 8 -73.39 37.60 17.07
N ALA A 9 -72.64 38.50 17.73
CA ALA A 9 -71.34 38.27 18.38
C ALA A 9 -70.16 38.61 17.45
N ASP A 10 -69.53 39.75 17.73
CA ASP A 10 -68.22 40.18 17.20
C ASP A 10 -67.18 39.07 17.39
N ALA A 11 -66.65 38.57 16.27
CA ALA A 11 -65.43 37.77 16.25
C ALA A 11 -64.29 38.66 15.77
N SER A 12 -63.41 38.95 16.72
CA SER A 12 -62.12 39.60 16.58
C SER A 12 -61.34 39.13 15.35
N SER A 13 -60.79 40.10 14.61
CA SER A 13 -59.82 39.92 13.56
C SER A 13 -58.57 39.22 14.10
N VAL A 14 -58.49 37.90 13.91
CA VAL A 14 -57.23 37.17 14.04
C VAL A 14 -56.36 37.59 12.86
N ALA A 15 -55.43 38.50 13.12
CA ALA A 15 -54.32 38.76 12.23
C ALA A 15 -53.62 37.42 11.97
N VAL A 16 -53.69 36.96 10.72
CA VAL A 16 -52.87 35.85 10.24
C VAL A 16 -51.43 36.34 10.27
N GLU A 17 -50.73 36.07 11.38
CA GLU A 17 -49.28 36.17 11.42
C GLU A 17 -48.73 35.27 10.32
N LYS A 18 -48.16 35.90 9.29
CA LYS A 18 -47.31 35.21 8.33
C LYS A 18 -46.21 34.50 9.13
N PRO A 19 -45.97 33.19 8.94
CA PRO A 19 -44.91 32.50 9.63
C PRO A 19 -43.59 33.20 9.29
N ALA A 20 -42.90 33.68 10.34
CA ALA A 20 -41.60 34.29 10.23
C ALA A 20 -40.69 33.35 9.43
N THR A 21 -40.15 33.86 8.32
CA THR A 21 -39.09 33.21 7.56
C THR A 21 -37.88 33.04 8.48
N VAL A 22 -37.77 31.88 9.12
CA VAL A 22 -36.61 31.50 9.92
C VAL A 22 -35.43 31.44 8.95
N SER A 23 -34.52 32.39 9.07
CA SER A 23 -33.22 32.41 8.42
C SER A 23 -32.35 31.32 9.04
N ILE A 24 -32.49 30.07 8.57
CA ILE A 24 -31.77 28.88 9.10
C ILE A 24 -30.38 28.78 8.46
N LEU A 25 -29.55 29.79 8.68
CA LEU A 25 -28.14 29.57 8.94
C LEU A 25 -27.95 30.13 10.33
N HIS A 26 -27.79 29.25 11.32
CA HIS A 26 -27.28 29.70 12.60
C HIS A 26 -25.91 30.28 12.31
N ALA A 27 -25.76 31.61 12.41
CA ALA A 27 -24.44 32.21 12.36
C ALA A 27 -23.58 31.46 13.38
N LEU A 28 -22.43 30.93 12.95
CA LEU A 28 -21.55 30.17 13.83
C LEU A 28 -21.32 30.99 15.09
N SER A 29 -21.71 30.45 16.23
CA SER A 29 -21.46 31.14 17.49
C SER A 29 -19.95 31.18 17.75
N THR A 30 -19.50 32.10 18.60
CA THR A 30 -18.09 32.16 19.02
C THR A 30 -17.59 30.81 19.55
N GLY A 31 -18.47 30.04 20.21
CA GLY A 31 -18.15 28.70 20.69
C GLY A 31 -17.98 27.66 19.57
N ASP A 32 -18.77 27.75 18.49
CA ASP A 32 -18.61 26.86 17.33
C ASP A 32 -17.28 27.12 16.63
N VAL A 33 -16.92 28.40 16.45
CA VAL A 33 -15.64 28.80 15.87
C VAL A 33 -14.46 28.35 16.74
N ALA A 34 -14.55 28.50 18.06
CA ALA A 34 -13.49 28.07 18.97
C ALA A 34 -13.25 26.55 18.90
N VAL A 35 -14.32 25.74 18.92
CA VAL A 35 -14.20 24.27 18.80
C VAL A 35 -13.66 23.87 17.43
N MET A 36 -14.10 24.53 16.36
CA MET A 36 -13.56 24.31 15.01
C MET A 36 -12.06 24.59 14.94
N MET A 37 -11.59 25.69 15.54
CA MET A 37 -10.17 26.04 15.58
C MET A 37 -9.36 25.01 16.38
N VAL A 38 -9.87 24.58 17.54
CA VAL A 38 -9.22 23.51 18.35
C VAL A 38 -9.12 22.22 17.54
N LEU A 39 -10.20 21.81 16.87
CA LEU A 39 -10.21 20.63 16.00
C LEU A 39 -9.19 20.77 14.87
N ALA A 40 -9.23 21.87 14.12
CA ALA A 40 -8.34 22.08 12.99
C ALA A 40 -6.86 22.10 13.39
N THR A 41 -6.52 22.86 14.44
CA THR A 41 -5.15 22.96 14.95
C THR A 41 -4.66 21.65 15.57
N GLY A 42 -5.52 20.94 16.32
CA GLY A 42 -5.19 19.64 16.91
C GLY A 42 -4.96 18.55 15.87
N THR A 43 -5.82 18.47 14.86
CA THR A 43 -5.67 17.54 13.74
C THR A 43 -4.41 17.83 12.93
N LEU A 44 -4.21 19.08 12.50
CA LEU A 44 -3.02 19.45 11.72
C LEU A 44 -1.74 19.24 12.53
N PHE A 45 -1.73 19.56 13.81
CA PHE A 45 -0.59 19.30 14.70
C PHE A 45 -0.31 17.80 14.81
N GLY A 46 -1.32 16.98 15.10
CA GLY A 46 -1.18 15.53 15.18
C GLY A 46 -0.63 14.91 13.89
N TYR A 47 -1.15 15.31 12.74
CA TYR A 47 -0.62 14.89 11.44
C TYR A 47 0.81 15.36 11.22
N THR A 48 1.11 16.64 11.47
CA THR A 48 2.45 17.22 11.26
C THR A 48 3.53 16.49 12.08
N MET A 49 3.20 16.09 13.32
CA MET A 49 4.11 15.33 14.19
C MET A 49 4.30 13.87 13.75
N THR A 50 3.44 13.35 12.88
CA THR A 50 3.43 11.95 12.43
C THR A 50 3.74 11.78 10.94
N LEU A 51 4.00 12.87 10.20
CA LEU A 51 4.35 12.85 8.77
C LEU A 51 5.56 11.99 8.46
N TYR A 52 5.58 11.36 7.29
CA TYR A 52 6.82 10.81 6.76
C TYR A 52 7.87 11.92 6.62
N PRO A 53 9.13 11.68 7.02
CA PRO A 53 10.22 12.65 6.85
C PRO A 53 10.64 12.85 5.39
N SER A 54 10.24 11.90 4.52
CA SER A 54 10.46 11.94 3.07
C SER A 54 9.32 11.21 2.35
N ILE A 55 9.59 10.54 1.22
CA ILE A 55 8.59 9.83 0.43
C ILE A 55 7.96 8.66 1.20
N ALA A 56 6.64 8.54 1.07
CA ALA A 56 5.87 7.38 1.50
C ALA A 56 5.83 6.28 0.41
N GLY A 57 5.21 5.14 0.72
CA GLY A 57 5.06 4.03 -0.21
C GLY A 57 4.05 4.28 -1.32
N GLY A 58 4.03 3.40 -2.32
CA GLY A 58 3.10 3.45 -3.44
C GLY A 58 3.42 4.55 -4.45
N ASP A 59 2.40 5.30 -4.83
CA ASP A 59 2.49 6.30 -5.91
C ASP A 59 3.13 7.61 -5.43
N SER A 60 3.27 7.78 -4.11
CA SER A 60 3.83 8.99 -3.49
C SER A 60 5.15 9.44 -4.12
N GLY A 61 6.09 8.51 -4.34
CA GLY A 61 7.38 8.84 -4.94
C GLY A 61 7.26 9.41 -6.36
N GLU A 62 6.34 8.88 -7.18
CA GLU A 62 6.09 9.41 -8.53
C GLU A 62 5.35 10.75 -8.46
N LEU A 63 4.27 10.83 -7.69
CA LEU A 63 3.46 12.05 -7.56
C LEU A 63 4.32 13.24 -7.11
N VAL A 64 5.18 13.03 -6.11
CA VAL A 64 6.11 14.07 -5.64
C VAL A 64 7.19 14.38 -6.70
N ALA A 65 7.75 13.36 -7.36
CA ALA A 65 8.73 13.56 -8.44
C ALA A 65 8.17 14.47 -9.55
N GLU A 66 6.98 14.14 -10.05
CA GLU A 66 6.28 14.91 -11.09
C GLU A 66 5.92 16.32 -10.59
N SER A 67 5.54 16.46 -9.32
CA SER A 67 5.24 17.76 -8.72
C SER A 67 6.48 18.67 -8.62
N CYS A 68 7.67 18.13 -8.28
CA CYS A 68 8.90 18.94 -8.15
C CYS A 68 9.27 19.70 -9.42
N HIS A 69 8.99 19.12 -10.60
CA HIS A 69 9.35 19.68 -11.90
C HIS A 69 8.15 19.94 -12.81
N LEU A 70 6.93 19.89 -12.28
CA LEU A 70 5.71 20.02 -13.08
C LEU A 70 5.67 19.05 -14.27
N GLY A 71 5.68 17.75 -14.04
CA GLY A 71 5.46 16.75 -15.08
C GLY A 71 4.08 16.08 -15.05
N VAL A 72 3.97 14.92 -15.69
CA VAL A 72 2.73 14.17 -15.92
C VAL A 72 2.83 12.80 -15.27
N SER A 73 2.05 12.61 -14.20
CA SER A 73 1.95 11.34 -13.46
C SER A 73 1.16 10.29 -14.25
N HIS A 74 1.13 9.07 -13.71
CA HIS A 74 0.30 7.99 -14.26
C HIS A 74 -1.18 8.40 -14.45
N PRO A 75 -1.92 7.75 -15.36
CA PRO A 75 -3.29 8.13 -15.70
C PRO A 75 -4.23 8.20 -14.47
N PRO A 76 -5.03 9.28 -14.32
CA PRO A 76 -5.36 10.30 -15.32
C PRO A 76 -4.44 11.53 -15.33
N GLY A 77 -3.31 11.48 -14.62
CA GLY A 77 -2.27 12.52 -14.61
C GLY A 77 -2.30 13.50 -13.44
N TYR A 78 -3.38 13.51 -12.64
CA TYR A 78 -3.53 14.28 -11.40
C TYR A 78 -3.07 15.76 -11.50
N PRO A 79 -3.44 16.51 -12.55
CA PRO A 79 -2.85 17.82 -12.83
C PRO A 79 -3.05 18.84 -11.70
N LEU A 80 -4.21 18.85 -11.04
CA LEU A 80 -4.44 19.77 -9.92
C LEU A 80 -3.52 19.46 -8.74
N PHE A 81 -3.35 18.18 -8.41
CA PHE A 81 -2.45 17.73 -7.36
C PHE A 81 -1.02 18.18 -7.66
N ASN A 82 -0.52 17.87 -8.86
CA ASN A 82 0.85 18.22 -9.26
C ASN A 82 1.11 19.73 -9.21
N MET A 83 0.16 20.53 -9.70
CA MET A 83 0.28 21.99 -9.68
C MET A 83 0.33 22.56 -8.26
N VAL A 84 -0.54 22.09 -7.35
CA VAL A 84 -0.58 22.62 -5.98
C VAL A 84 0.60 22.12 -5.16
N VAL A 85 0.97 20.84 -5.28
CA VAL A 85 2.15 20.30 -4.60
C VAL A 85 3.44 20.93 -5.11
N HIS A 86 3.51 21.31 -6.39
CA HIS A 86 4.63 22.12 -6.89
C HIS A 86 4.79 23.44 -6.11
N LEU A 87 3.67 24.13 -5.80
CA LEU A 87 3.73 25.36 -5.01
C LEU A 87 4.24 25.10 -3.59
N PHE A 88 3.80 24.01 -2.94
CA PHE A 88 4.27 23.64 -1.61
C PHE A 88 5.75 23.26 -1.60
N THR A 89 6.18 22.40 -2.53
CA THR A 89 7.57 21.95 -2.61
C THR A 89 8.53 23.12 -2.90
N LYS A 90 8.11 24.08 -3.74
CA LYS A 90 8.92 25.22 -4.17
C LYS A 90 8.92 26.41 -3.21
N TYR A 91 7.78 26.76 -2.62
CA TYR A 91 7.62 28.04 -1.90
C TYR A 91 7.38 27.90 -0.39
N LEU A 92 7.08 26.71 0.14
CA LEU A 92 6.94 26.55 1.59
C LEU A 92 8.32 26.67 2.26
N PRO A 93 8.53 27.62 3.20
CA PRO A 93 9.87 27.93 3.71
C PRO A 93 10.38 26.97 4.79
N PHE A 94 9.59 25.97 5.18
CA PHE A 94 9.93 24.95 6.17
C PHE A 94 9.72 23.55 5.61
N GLY A 95 10.19 22.53 6.34
CA GLY A 95 10.27 21.15 5.86
C GLY A 95 11.61 20.87 5.19
N GLU A 96 12.29 19.82 5.67
CA GLU A 96 13.65 19.48 5.27
C GLU A 96 13.74 18.99 3.82
N THR A 97 12.74 18.24 3.36
CA THR A 97 12.72 17.63 2.02
C THR A 97 11.50 18.09 1.21
N PRO A 98 11.57 18.07 -0.14
CA PRO A 98 10.39 18.30 -0.98
C PRO A 98 9.24 17.34 -0.63
N ALA A 99 9.55 16.06 -0.39
CA ALA A 99 8.52 15.09 0.01
C ALA A 99 7.85 15.45 1.33
N TRP A 100 8.58 15.92 2.35
CA TRP A 100 7.97 16.38 3.59
C TRP A 100 6.95 17.51 3.36
N ARG A 101 7.28 18.48 2.48
CA ARG A 101 6.37 19.59 2.14
C ARG A 101 5.12 19.09 1.41
N ALA A 102 5.27 18.07 0.57
CA ALA A 102 4.14 17.40 -0.07
C ALA A 102 3.29 16.61 0.93
N ASN A 103 3.90 15.92 1.90
CA ASN A 103 3.17 15.22 2.97
C ASN A 103 2.39 16.21 3.83
N PHE A 104 2.98 17.36 4.15
CA PHE A 104 2.30 18.44 4.87
C PHE A 104 1.08 18.98 4.09
N PHE A 105 1.14 19.03 2.76
CA PHE A 105 -0.01 19.37 1.93
C PHE A 105 -1.17 18.37 2.11
N SER A 106 -0.90 17.06 2.13
CA SER A 106 -1.93 16.04 2.45
C SER A 106 -2.55 16.28 3.83
N ALA A 107 -1.72 16.54 4.85
CA ALA A 107 -2.20 16.81 6.20
C ALA A 107 -3.13 18.03 6.27
N VAL A 108 -2.80 19.10 5.54
CA VAL A 108 -3.67 20.28 5.41
C VAL A 108 -5.00 19.91 4.74
N CYS A 109 -4.97 19.11 3.67
CA CYS A 109 -6.18 18.71 2.95
C CYS A 109 -7.15 17.90 3.83
N ASP A 110 -6.67 16.86 4.53
CA ASP A 110 -7.55 16.08 5.40
C ASP A 110 -7.99 16.86 6.64
N THR A 111 -7.18 17.81 7.14
CA THR A 111 -7.64 18.76 8.17
C THR A 111 -8.82 19.59 7.66
N VAL A 112 -8.79 20.03 6.39
CA VAL A 112 -9.90 20.73 5.75
C VAL A 112 -11.13 19.82 5.63
N ALA A 113 -10.95 18.54 5.28
CA ALA A 113 -12.04 17.56 5.26
C ALA A 113 -12.71 17.40 6.63
N VAL A 114 -11.90 17.25 7.69
CA VAL A 114 -12.36 17.18 9.09
C VAL A 114 -13.17 18.41 9.49
N VAL A 115 -12.71 19.61 9.13
CA VAL A 115 -13.44 20.86 9.39
C VAL A 115 -14.79 20.89 8.65
N PHE A 116 -14.84 20.49 7.39
CA PHE A 116 -16.10 20.45 6.65
C PHE A 116 -17.08 19.42 7.23
N ILE A 117 -16.61 18.25 7.64
CA ILE A 117 -17.46 17.25 8.33
C ILE A 117 -18.05 17.84 9.62
N TYR A 118 -17.24 18.53 10.43
CA TYR A 118 -17.71 19.24 11.62
C TYR A 118 -18.81 20.26 11.30
N LEU A 119 -18.61 21.08 10.26
CA LEU A 119 -19.59 22.09 9.83
C LEU A 119 -20.88 21.46 9.29
N ILE A 120 -20.78 20.39 8.50
CA ILE A 120 -21.93 19.62 8.01
C ILE A 120 -22.78 19.15 9.19
N LEU A 121 -22.13 18.53 10.18
CA LEU A 121 -22.78 17.97 11.37
C LEU A 121 -23.44 19.04 12.25
N LEU A 122 -22.77 20.17 12.47
CA LEU A 122 -23.36 21.29 13.21
C LEU A 122 -24.62 21.81 12.50
N ASN A 123 -24.55 22.05 11.19
CA ASN A 123 -25.70 22.53 10.42
C ASN A 123 -26.83 21.49 10.41
N TRP A 124 -26.49 20.21 10.31
CA TRP A 124 -27.46 19.12 10.30
C TRP A 124 -28.22 19.04 11.62
N MET A 125 -27.50 19.14 12.75
CA MET A 125 -28.10 19.01 14.08
C MET A 125 -28.66 20.33 14.64
N ALA A 126 -28.29 21.50 14.12
CA ALA A 126 -28.75 22.78 14.66
C ALA A 126 -30.29 22.90 14.81
N PRO A 127 -31.14 22.43 13.85
CA PRO A 127 -32.59 22.52 13.99
C PRO A 127 -33.18 21.63 15.08
N THR A 128 -32.44 20.64 15.59
CA THR A 128 -32.97 19.66 16.56
C THR A 128 -32.91 20.15 18.00
N GLY A 129 -32.08 21.16 18.29
CA GLY A 129 -31.84 21.66 19.64
C GLY A 129 -31.17 20.63 20.58
N TRP A 130 -30.52 19.60 20.02
CA TRP A 130 -29.95 18.51 20.80
C TRP A 130 -28.84 18.96 21.76
N ALA A 131 -28.94 18.50 23.01
CA ALA A 131 -27.88 18.70 23.99
C ALA A 131 -26.61 17.98 23.53
N GLY A 132 -25.47 18.70 23.53
CA GLY A 132 -24.17 18.11 23.19
C GLY A 132 -23.83 18.03 21.70
N GLN A 133 -24.60 18.67 20.81
CA GLN A 133 -24.34 18.67 19.35
C GLN A 133 -22.89 19.00 18.97
N ARG A 134 -22.25 19.96 19.65
CA ARG A 134 -20.84 20.34 19.41
C ARG A 134 -19.88 19.20 19.71
N ALA A 135 -20.11 18.48 20.82
CA ALA A 135 -19.25 17.38 21.24
C ALA A 135 -19.41 16.19 20.29
N ALA A 136 -20.64 15.87 19.87
CA ALA A 136 -20.89 14.83 18.89
C ALA A 136 -20.27 15.17 17.52
N ALA A 137 -20.45 16.40 17.04
CA ALA A 137 -19.85 16.88 15.78
C ALA A 137 -18.31 16.84 15.83
N PHE A 138 -17.71 17.35 16.91
CA PHE A 138 -16.27 17.30 17.14
C PHE A 138 -15.76 15.86 17.16
N THR A 139 -16.44 14.97 17.88
CA THR A 139 -16.03 13.57 18.05
C THR A 139 -16.08 12.82 16.73
N ALA A 140 -17.17 12.94 15.97
CA ALA A 140 -17.28 12.25 14.69
C ALA A 140 -16.25 12.75 13.66
N ALA A 141 -16.03 14.07 13.59
CA ALA A 141 -15.03 14.65 12.70
C ALA A 141 -13.59 14.27 13.11
N ALA A 142 -13.28 14.28 14.41
CA ALA A 142 -11.98 13.85 14.91
C ALA A 142 -11.75 12.34 14.74
N LEU A 143 -12.78 11.51 14.96
CA LEU A 143 -12.69 10.07 14.70
C LEU A 143 -12.49 9.75 13.22
N PHE A 144 -13.09 10.52 12.30
CA PHE A 144 -12.80 10.43 10.88
C PHE A 144 -11.31 10.76 10.62
N GLY A 145 -10.83 11.90 11.11
CA GLY A 145 -9.45 12.33 10.86
C GLY A 145 -8.40 11.36 11.45
N PHE A 146 -8.65 10.83 12.64
CA PHE A 146 -7.75 9.89 13.30
C PHE A 146 -8.16 8.43 13.10
N SER A 147 -8.99 8.13 12.10
CA SER A 147 -9.17 6.75 11.65
C SER A 147 -7.89 6.27 10.95
N PRO A 148 -7.52 4.99 11.08
CA PRO A 148 -6.23 4.52 10.57
C PRO A 148 -6.10 4.71 9.06
N LEU A 149 -7.18 4.48 8.30
CA LEU A 149 -7.16 4.70 6.86
C LEU A 149 -6.97 6.18 6.51
N ILE A 150 -7.71 7.12 7.13
CA ILE A 150 -7.57 8.55 6.81
C ILE A 150 -6.19 9.04 7.26
N TRP A 151 -5.80 8.73 8.49
CA TRP A 151 -4.54 9.20 9.07
C TRP A 151 -3.33 8.71 8.25
N THR A 152 -3.33 7.47 7.76
CA THR A 152 -2.27 6.93 6.90
C THR A 152 -2.04 7.77 5.64
N TYR A 153 -3.11 8.24 4.99
CA TYR A 153 -3.01 9.07 3.77
C TYR A 153 -2.93 10.57 4.05
N ALA A 154 -3.26 11.01 5.27
CA ALA A 154 -2.99 12.36 5.72
C ALA A 154 -1.49 12.61 5.97
N VAL A 155 -0.72 11.56 6.33
CA VAL A 155 0.71 11.68 6.66
C VAL A 155 1.67 11.44 5.49
N GLY A 156 1.16 11.04 4.33
CA GLY A 156 1.92 10.79 3.11
C GLY A 156 1.33 11.52 1.89
N ALA A 157 2.18 12.00 0.99
CA ALA A 157 1.78 12.71 -0.23
C ALA A 157 1.11 11.75 -1.21
N GLU A 158 -0.22 11.77 -1.26
CA GLU A 158 -1.09 10.94 -2.10
C GLU A 158 -2.37 11.73 -2.43
N VAL A 159 -3.08 11.33 -3.48
CA VAL A 159 -4.23 12.10 -4.03
C VAL A 159 -5.49 12.03 -3.17
N PHE A 160 -5.55 11.11 -2.21
CA PHE A 160 -6.76 10.78 -1.44
C PHE A 160 -7.13 11.87 -0.44
N ALA A 161 -6.17 12.50 0.24
CA ALA A 161 -6.47 13.54 1.24
C ALA A 161 -7.16 14.77 0.61
N LEU A 162 -6.67 15.21 -0.55
CA LEU A 162 -7.33 16.28 -1.32
C LEU A 162 -8.72 15.84 -1.82
N ASN A 163 -8.88 14.56 -2.16
CA ASN A 163 -10.15 14.01 -2.60
C ASN A 163 -11.20 13.96 -1.47
N ASN A 164 -10.78 13.64 -0.23
CA ASN A 164 -11.63 13.71 0.96
C ASN A 164 -12.09 15.15 1.23
N ALA A 165 -11.18 16.13 1.09
CA ALA A 165 -11.51 17.54 1.22
C ALA A 165 -12.57 17.98 0.19
N PHE A 166 -12.44 17.53 -1.06
CA PHE A 166 -13.46 17.78 -2.09
C PHE A 166 -14.79 17.11 -1.78
N ALA A 167 -14.80 15.84 -1.37
CA ALA A 167 -16.03 15.14 -1.02
C ALA A 167 -16.78 15.84 0.12
N ALA A 168 -16.07 16.22 1.19
CA ALA A 168 -16.65 16.95 2.32
C ALA A 168 -17.12 18.36 1.91
N LEU A 169 -16.33 19.10 1.13
CA LEU A 169 -16.73 20.42 0.62
C LEU A 169 -17.98 20.34 -0.27
N LEU A 170 -18.06 19.34 -1.15
CA LEU A 170 -19.20 19.15 -2.06
C LEU A 170 -20.49 18.82 -1.29
N ILE A 171 -20.42 17.97 -0.25
CA ILE A 171 -21.57 17.72 0.64
C ILE A 171 -21.97 19.00 1.38
N PHE A 172 -21.00 19.77 1.89
CA PHE A 172 -21.28 21.03 2.57
C PHE A 172 -21.94 22.07 1.64
N LEU A 173 -21.45 22.20 0.40
CA LEU A 173 -22.04 23.08 -0.62
C LEU A 173 -23.45 22.63 -1.01
N LEU A 174 -23.67 21.31 -1.14
CA LEU A 174 -25.00 20.76 -1.40
C LEU A 174 -25.96 21.06 -0.24
N GLN A 175 -25.53 20.86 1.02
CA GLN A 175 -26.34 21.21 2.19
C GLN A 175 -26.72 22.70 2.15
N LYS A 176 -25.76 23.59 1.92
CA LYS A 176 -26.00 25.04 1.79
C LYS A 176 -26.95 25.37 0.63
N TYR A 177 -26.82 24.67 -0.49
CA TYR A 177 -27.72 24.81 -1.64
C TYR A 177 -29.15 24.39 -1.27
N LEU A 178 -29.34 23.22 -0.65
CA LEU A 178 -30.66 22.70 -0.28
C LEU A 178 -31.38 23.60 0.73
N HIS A 179 -30.64 24.21 1.67
CA HIS A 179 -31.22 25.12 2.67
C HIS A 179 -31.75 26.43 2.09
N HIS A 180 -31.09 27.00 1.08
CA HIS A 180 -31.42 28.34 0.56
C HIS A 180 -31.96 28.33 -0.88
N GLN A 181 -31.91 27.20 -1.56
CA GLN A 181 -32.11 27.09 -3.02
C GLN A 181 -31.26 28.09 -3.81
N ASN A 182 -30.11 28.48 -3.25
CA ASN A 182 -29.26 29.54 -3.78
C ASN A 182 -28.44 29.04 -4.97
N PHE A 183 -28.71 29.59 -6.15
CA PHE A 183 -28.01 29.24 -7.38
C PHE A 183 -26.50 29.47 -7.32
N LYS A 184 -26.01 30.44 -6.54
CA LYS A 184 -24.58 30.68 -6.34
C LYS A 184 -23.86 29.46 -5.74
N SER A 185 -24.48 28.78 -4.79
CA SER A 185 -23.91 27.55 -4.20
C SER A 185 -23.80 26.44 -5.24
N ALA A 186 -24.78 26.33 -6.15
CA ALA A 186 -24.75 25.36 -7.24
C ALA A 186 -23.65 25.68 -8.27
N ILE A 187 -23.44 26.96 -8.62
CA ILE A 187 -22.34 27.40 -9.49
C ILE A 187 -20.97 27.06 -8.85
N ILE A 188 -20.79 27.39 -7.57
CA ILE A 188 -19.54 27.07 -6.86
C ILE A 188 -19.35 25.55 -6.81
N GLY A 189 -20.40 24.79 -6.50
CA GLY A 189 -20.37 23.32 -6.52
C GLY A 189 -19.96 22.77 -7.89
N ALA A 190 -20.53 23.29 -8.98
CA ALA A 190 -20.18 22.87 -10.34
C ALA A 190 -18.71 23.13 -10.67
N PHE A 191 -18.18 24.30 -10.31
CA PHE A 191 -16.74 24.59 -10.45
C PHE A 191 -15.87 23.65 -9.62
N VAL A 192 -16.26 23.37 -8.38
CA VAL A 192 -15.54 22.44 -7.49
C VAL A 192 -15.58 21.01 -8.04
N CYS A 193 -16.67 20.55 -8.64
CA CYS A 193 -16.72 19.25 -9.33
C CYS A 193 -15.68 19.20 -10.46
N GLY A 194 -15.61 20.24 -11.31
CA GLY A 194 -14.58 20.30 -12.36
C GLY A 194 -13.15 20.22 -11.82
N LEU A 195 -12.86 20.94 -10.72
CA LEU A 195 -11.55 20.87 -10.06
C LEU A 195 -11.29 19.49 -9.44
N ALA A 196 -12.26 18.89 -8.77
CA ALA A 196 -12.10 17.60 -8.12
C ALA A 196 -11.83 16.48 -9.13
N MET A 197 -12.45 16.54 -10.31
CA MET A 197 -12.14 15.67 -11.44
C MET A 197 -10.70 15.82 -11.94
N CYS A 198 -10.03 16.94 -11.70
CA CYS A 198 -8.60 17.14 -12.01
C CYS A 198 -7.66 16.60 -10.91
N ASN A 199 -8.20 16.18 -9.76
CA ASN A 199 -7.48 15.46 -8.73
C ASN A 199 -7.64 13.96 -8.94
N GLN A 200 -8.79 13.36 -8.59
CA GLN A 200 -8.98 11.91 -8.62
C GLN A 200 -10.37 11.53 -9.14
N HIS A 201 -10.42 10.69 -10.18
CA HIS A 201 -11.66 10.37 -10.91
C HIS A 201 -12.75 9.67 -10.09
N THR A 202 -12.42 8.98 -9.01
CA THR A 202 -13.43 8.30 -8.18
C THR A 202 -14.42 9.27 -7.53
N ILE A 203 -14.08 10.57 -7.46
CA ILE A 203 -15.03 11.62 -7.05
C ILE A 203 -16.29 11.68 -7.93
N VAL A 204 -16.23 11.19 -9.18
CA VAL A 204 -17.40 11.12 -10.07
C VAL A 204 -18.57 10.34 -9.44
N LEU A 205 -18.26 9.39 -8.55
CA LEU A 205 -19.25 8.61 -7.82
C LEU A 205 -20.02 9.44 -6.78
N PHE A 206 -19.47 10.57 -6.35
CA PHE A 206 -20.16 11.59 -5.55
C PHE A 206 -20.82 12.64 -6.46
N GLU A 207 -20.12 13.09 -7.50
CA GLU A 207 -20.60 14.16 -8.37
C GLU A 207 -21.88 13.80 -9.12
N LEU A 208 -22.00 12.56 -9.63
CA LEU A 208 -23.18 12.12 -10.38
C LEU A 208 -24.47 12.25 -9.56
N PRO A 209 -24.57 11.68 -8.33
CA PRO A 209 -25.70 11.93 -7.44
C PRO A 209 -25.92 13.42 -7.10
N ILE A 210 -24.86 14.21 -6.89
CA ILE A 210 -24.98 15.64 -6.54
C ILE A 210 -25.58 16.43 -7.71
N ILE A 211 -25.04 16.23 -8.90
CA ILE A 211 -25.51 16.87 -10.14
C ILE A 211 -26.97 16.48 -10.38
N ALA A 212 -27.30 15.19 -10.27
CA ALA A 212 -28.68 14.72 -10.40
C ALA A 212 -29.63 15.38 -9.39
N CYS A 213 -29.20 15.52 -8.13
CA CYS A 213 -29.98 16.20 -7.08
C CYS A 213 -30.22 17.68 -7.40
N VAL A 214 -29.18 18.40 -7.81
CA VAL A 214 -29.28 19.84 -8.17
C VAL A 214 -30.17 20.02 -9.40
N LEU A 215 -29.99 19.23 -10.45
CA LEU A 215 -30.82 19.31 -11.66
C LEU A 215 -32.28 18.95 -11.37
N TRP A 216 -32.53 17.93 -10.54
CA TRP A 216 -33.89 17.53 -10.15
C TRP A 216 -34.60 18.60 -9.33
N THR A 217 -33.92 19.18 -8.34
CA THR A 217 -34.49 20.24 -7.49
C THR A 217 -34.78 21.52 -8.27
N ARG A 218 -33.99 21.82 -9.31
CA ARG A 218 -34.23 22.97 -10.21
C ARG A 218 -35.09 22.64 -11.42
N LYS A 219 -35.61 21.43 -11.62
CA LYS A 219 -36.27 21.05 -12.89
C LYS A 219 -37.38 21.99 -13.38
N GLN A 220 -38.04 22.71 -12.47
CA GLN A 220 -39.09 23.69 -12.78
C GLN A 220 -38.54 25.10 -13.09
N THR A 221 -37.33 25.43 -12.63
CA THR A 221 -36.70 26.75 -12.77
C THR A 221 -35.49 26.75 -13.70
N LEU A 222 -34.96 25.56 -14.04
CA LEU A 222 -33.76 25.38 -14.84
C LEU A 222 -34.00 25.80 -16.30
N TRP A 223 -33.63 27.04 -16.62
CA TRP A 223 -33.57 27.55 -17.99
C TRP A 223 -32.20 27.26 -18.62
N TRP A 224 -32.11 27.30 -19.96
CA TRP A 224 -30.84 27.15 -20.71
C TRP A 224 -29.68 28.01 -20.18
N LYS A 225 -29.98 29.22 -19.67
CA LYS A 225 -28.98 30.13 -19.09
C LYS A 225 -28.35 29.56 -17.82
N GLU A 226 -29.17 29.04 -16.91
CA GLU A 226 -28.70 28.43 -15.67
C GLU A 226 -27.90 27.16 -15.96
N PHE A 227 -28.40 26.33 -16.88
CA PHE A 227 -27.68 25.14 -17.33
C PHE A 227 -26.31 25.50 -17.93
N ALA A 228 -26.27 26.48 -18.84
CA ALA A 228 -25.02 26.97 -19.43
C ALA A 228 -24.05 27.56 -18.39
N GLN A 229 -24.56 28.22 -17.34
CA GLN A 229 -23.72 28.72 -16.23
C GLN A 229 -23.14 27.58 -15.39
N LEU A 230 -23.92 26.54 -15.10
CA LEU A 230 -23.43 25.36 -14.38
C LEU A 230 -22.39 24.60 -15.22
N THR A 231 -22.67 24.36 -16.49
CA THR A 231 -21.72 23.74 -17.42
C THR A 231 -20.46 24.60 -17.61
N GLY A 232 -20.62 25.91 -17.73
CA GLY A 232 -19.51 26.87 -17.80
C GLY A 232 -18.64 26.83 -16.55
N ALA A 233 -19.23 26.81 -15.36
CA ALA A 233 -18.50 26.69 -14.10
C ALA A 233 -17.74 25.36 -14.00
N PHE A 234 -18.39 24.23 -14.33
CA PHE A 234 -17.77 22.92 -14.36
C PHE A 234 -16.59 22.86 -15.33
N THR A 235 -16.77 23.35 -16.56
CA THR A 235 -15.71 23.38 -17.57
C THR A 235 -14.55 24.29 -17.18
N LEU A 236 -14.81 25.42 -16.51
CA LEU A 236 -13.76 26.26 -15.93
C LEU A 236 -12.98 25.51 -14.83
N GLY A 237 -13.64 24.65 -14.05
CA GLY A 237 -12.97 23.79 -13.08
C GLY A 237 -12.03 22.76 -13.72
N LEU A 238 -12.28 22.36 -14.97
CA LEU A 238 -11.45 21.40 -15.71
C LEU A 238 -10.18 22.00 -16.32
N LEU A 239 -9.96 23.32 -16.21
CA LEU A 239 -8.79 24.00 -16.80
C LEU A 239 -7.42 23.41 -16.40
N PRO A 240 -7.20 22.83 -15.20
CA PRO A 240 -5.93 22.17 -14.89
C PRO A 240 -5.53 21.05 -15.86
N TYR A 241 -6.47 20.41 -16.57
CA TYR A 241 -6.11 19.42 -17.60
C TYR A 241 -5.29 20.00 -18.76
N ILE A 242 -5.43 21.30 -19.04
CA ILE A 242 -4.67 21.99 -20.10
C ILE A 242 -3.17 22.06 -19.75
N TYR A 243 -2.82 22.01 -18.47
CA TYR A 243 -1.43 22.05 -18.04
C TYR A 243 -0.62 20.84 -18.55
N MET A 244 -1.23 19.65 -18.67
CA MET A 244 -0.53 18.43 -19.08
C MET A 244 0.10 18.51 -20.50
N PRO A 245 -0.65 18.86 -21.57
CA PRO A 245 -0.04 19.04 -22.89
C PRO A 245 0.98 20.19 -22.90
N ILE A 246 0.72 21.29 -22.19
CA ILE A 246 1.67 22.42 -22.12
C ILE A 246 3.02 21.96 -21.55
N THR A 247 2.99 21.28 -20.40
CA THR A 247 4.24 20.83 -19.77
C THR A 247 4.94 19.73 -20.57
N ALA A 248 4.19 18.81 -21.18
CA ALA A 248 4.77 17.76 -22.01
C ALA A 248 5.53 18.30 -23.23
N ILE A 249 5.11 19.46 -23.77
CA ILE A 249 5.77 20.11 -24.91
C ILE A 249 6.93 21.02 -24.44
N TRP A 250 6.71 21.83 -23.40
CA TRP A 250 7.67 22.87 -23.00
C TRP A 250 8.74 22.38 -22.03
N ASN A 251 8.42 21.33 -21.26
CA ASN A 251 9.30 20.77 -20.25
C ASN A 251 9.22 19.23 -20.28
N PRO A 252 9.61 18.58 -21.38
CA PRO A 252 9.56 17.12 -21.48
C PRO A 252 10.49 16.46 -20.45
N GLN A 253 9.96 15.56 -19.64
CA GLN A 253 10.70 14.89 -18.58
C GLN A 253 10.85 13.39 -18.85
N PRO A 254 12.06 12.82 -18.71
CA PRO A 254 12.22 11.36 -18.71
C PRO A 254 11.47 10.74 -17.53
N GLY A 255 10.67 9.72 -17.84
CA GLY A 255 9.83 9.00 -16.89
C GLY A 255 8.38 9.47 -16.80
N SER A 256 8.00 10.62 -17.38
CA SER A 256 6.57 11.01 -17.41
C SER A 256 5.74 10.02 -18.23
N TRP A 257 4.55 9.71 -17.74
CA TRP A 257 3.69 8.68 -18.28
C TRP A 257 2.89 9.18 -19.48
N GLY A 258 2.79 8.36 -20.53
CA GLY A 258 1.91 8.64 -21.66
C GLY A 258 2.46 9.68 -22.64
N ASP A 259 1.85 9.73 -23.82
CA ASP A 259 2.00 10.88 -24.71
C ASP A 259 0.73 11.73 -24.62
N VAL A 260 0.84 12.89 -23.98
CA VAL A 260 -0.26 13.86 -23.85
C VAL A 260 -0.08 15.08 -24.76
N THR A 261 0.89 15.05 -25.69
CA THR A 261 1.16 16.17 -26.62
C THR A 261 0.12 16.25 -27.74
N THR A 262 -0.59 15.16 -28.01
CA THR A 262 -1.68 15.08 -28.98
C THR A 262 -3.05 15.02 -28.29
N LEU A 263 -4.12 15.46 -28.96
CA LEU A 263 -5.48 15.37 -28.42
C LEU A 263 -5.90 13.91 -28.15
N THR A 264 -5.56 13.00 -29.06
CA THR A 264 -5.86 11.56 -28.90
C THR A 264 -5.13 10.99 -27.70
N GLY A 265 -3.84 11.30 -27.55
CA GLY A 265 -3.04 10.87 -26.41
C GLY A 265 -3.51 11.46 -25.08
N LEU A 266 -3.87 12.73 -25.06
CA LEU A 266 -4.49 13.39 -23.90
C LEU A 266 -5.80 12.71 -23.49
N ILE A 267 -6.70 12.44 -24.44
CA ILE A 267 -7.97 11.74 -24.17
C ILE A 267 -7.70 10.31 -23.68
N HIS A 268 -6.73 9.60 -24.28
CA HIS A 268 -6.32 8.27 -23.86
C HIS A 268 -5.82 8.25 -22.41
N HIS A 269 -5.01 9.23 -22.04
CA HIS A 269 -4.48 9.41 -20.68
C HIS A 269 -5.59 9.75 -19.69
N ILE A 270 -6.43 10.74 -19.98
CA ILE A 270 -7.55 11.12 -19.12
C ILE A 270 -8.50 9.93 -18.94
N ARG A 271 -8.83 9.20 -20.00
CA ARG A 271 -9.70 8.02 -19.92
C ARG A 271 -9.05 6.82 -19.22
N ARG A 272 -7.80 6.90 -18.75
CA ARG A 272 -7.12 5.76 -18.12
C ARG A 272 -7.12 4.51 -19.04
N ALA A 273 -6.97 4.72 -20.34
CA ALA A 273 -7.13 3.66 -21.33
C ALA A 273 -6.02 2.59 -21.23
N ASP A 274 -4.84 2.94 -20.72
CA ASP A 274 -3.75 1.99 -20.41
C ASP A 274 -4.14 0.92 -19.37
N TYR A 275 -5.13 1.20 -18.52
CA TYR A 275 -5.68 0.24 -17.55
C TYR A 275 -6.95 -0.46 -18.06
N GLY A 276 -7.63 0.11 -19.06
CA GLY A 276 -8.94 -0.36 -19.55
C GLY A 276 -10.14 0.56 -19.27
N THR A 277 -9.92 1.84 -18.96
CA THR A 277 -10.93 2.88 -18.64
C THR A 277 -11.75 2.68 -17.37
N PHE A 278 -12.36 1.53 -17.16
CA PHE A 278 -13.19 1.22 -15.99
C PHE A 278 -12.58 0.10 -15.13
N ARG A 279 -11.26 0.08 -15.05
CA ARG A 279 -10.47 -0.89 -14.30
C ARG A 279 -9.45 -0.16 -13.44
N LEU A 280 -9.19 -0.71 -12.26
CA LEU A 280 -8.11 -0.25 -11.37
C LEU A 280 -6.75 -0.81 -11.79
N TYR A 281 -6.73 -2.02 -12.36
CA TYR A 281 -5.52 -2.75 -12.68
C TYR A 281 -5.59 -3.39 -14.07
N SER A 282 -4.47 -3.43 -14.78
CA SER A 282 -4.40 -3.91 -16.18
C SER A 282 -4.37 -5.44 -16.33
N SER A 283 -4.25 -6.21 -15.24
CA SER A 283 -4.22 -7.69 -15.30
C SER A 283 -5.60 -8.29 -15.58
N ASN A 284 -5.60 -9.37 -16.36
CA ASN A 284 -6.76 -10.21 -16.68
C ASN A 284 -6.91 -11.43 -15.75
N GLU A 285 -6.13 -11.50 -14.67
CA GLU A 285 -6.28 -12.55 -13.66
C GLU A 285 -7.66 -12.48 -12.98
N GLY A 286 -8.12 -13.65 -12.52
CA GLY A 286 -9.37 -13.74 -11.75
C GLY A 286 -9.25 -12.96 -10.45
N ASN A 287 -10.35 -12.31 -10.04
CA ASN A 287 -10.42 -11.55 -8.79
C ASN A 287 -11.74 -11.85 -8.06
N GLU A 288 -11.80 -11.43 -6.80
CA GLU A 288 -12.93 -11.68 -5.91
C GLU A 288 -14.21 -10.96 -6.37
N GLY A 289 -15.37 -11.42 -5.92
CA GLY A 289 -16.67 -10.84 -6.30
C GLY A 289 -17.07 -9.61 -5.46
N LEU A 290 -18.11 -8.91 -5.91
CA LEU A 290 -18.72 -7.75 -5.22
C LEU A 290 -18.97 -8.02 -3.73
N TRP A 291 -19.61 -9.14 -3.39
CA TRP A 291 -19.99 -9.47 -2.01
C TRP A 291 -18.79 -9.63 -1.09
N THR A 292 -17.72 -10.25 -1.56
CA THR A 292 -16.47 -10.41 -0.81
C THR A 292 -15.87 -9.04 -0.49
N ARG A 293 -15.83 -8.13 -1.47
CA ARG A 293 -15.31 -6.77 -1.26
C ARG A 293 -16.17 -5.95 -0.29
N LEU A 294 -17.50 -6.03 -0.43
CA LEU A 294 -18.43 -5.37 0.50
C LEU A 294 -18.30 -5.92 1.92
N TYR A 295 -18.12 -7.24 2.07
CA TYR A 295 -17.87 -7.86 3.36
C TYR A 295 -16.59 -7.32 4.01
N PHE A 296 -15.48 -7.27 3.27
CA PHE A 296 -14.23 -6.73 3.81
C PHE A 296 -14.32 -5.25 4.17
N TYR A 297 -15.01 -4.44 3.37
CA TYR A 297 -15.28 -3.05 3.76
C TYR A 297 -16.02 -2.97 5.10
N CYS A 298 -17.06 -3.79 5.30
CA CYS A 298 -17.83 -3.83 6.53
C CYS A 298 -16.99 -4.27 7.74
N VAL A 299 -16.09 -5.23 7.55
CA VAL A 299 -15.13 -5.68 8.58
C VAL A 299 -14.19 -4.53 8.95
N ASP A 300 -13.53 -3.92 7.97
CA ASP A 300 -12.60 -2.82 8.23
C ASP A 300 -13.28 -1.60 8.87
N LEU A 301 -14.49 -1.27 8.43
CA LEU A 301 -15.26 -0.17 9.01
C LEU A 301 -15.53 -0.38 10.52
N SER A 302 -15.80 -1.62 10.92
CA SER A 302 -16.13 -1.98 12.31
C SER A 302 -14.90 -2.20 13.18
N ASP A 303 -13.84 -2.78 12.63
CA ASP A 303 -12.69 -3.23 13.40
C ASP A 303 -11.57 -2.18 13.44
N ARG A 304 -11.36 -1.47 12.32
CA ARG A 304 -10.28 -0.49 12.12
C ARG A 304 -10.78 0.95 12.27
N GLU A 305 -11.80 1.32 11.50
CA GLU A 305 -12.18 2.72 11.31
C GLU A 305 -12.91 3.32 12.52
N ILE A 306 -13.95 2.65 13.04
CA ILE A 306 -14.74 3.14 14.18
C ILE A 306 -14.49 2.24 15.39
N PRO A 307 -14.09 2.78 16.56
CA PRO A 307 -13.67 1.97 17.68
C PRO A 307 -14.82 1.20 18.34
N TYR A 308 -14.47 0.11 19.03
CA TYR A 308 -15.37 -0.67 19.90
C TYR A 308 -16.62 -1.24 19.21
N GLN A 309 -16.55 -1.56 17.91
CA GLN A 309 -17.69 -2.06 17.12
C GLN A 309 -18.90 -1.11 17.13
N LEU A 310 -18.65 0.19 17.38
CA LEU A 310 -19.70 1.20 17.44
C LEU A 310 -20.24 1.57 16.05
N ALA A 311 -19.58 1.15 14.96
CA ALA A 311 -19.96 1.44 13.59
C ALA A 311 -21.45 1.17 13.35
N PHE A 312 -21.84 -0.11 13.30
CA PHE A 312 -23.21 -0.49 12.95
C PHE A 312 -24.29 0.08 13.88
N PRO A 313 -24.21 -0.03 15.22
CA PRO A 313 -25.28 0.47 16.09
C PRO A 313 -25.46 1.99 16.00
N VAL A 314 -24.37 2.77 16.00
CA VAL A 314 -24.44 4.24 16.01
C VAL A 314 -24.81 4.78 14.62
N ILE A 315 -24.24 4.23 13.54
CA ILE A 315 -24.61 4.60 12.17
C ILE A 315 -26.09 4.29 11.90
N SER A 316 -26.58 3.12 12.34
CA SER A 316 -27.99 2.73 12.17
C SER A 316 -28.93 3.73 12.85
N LEU A 317 -28.58 4.20 14.06
CA LEU A 317 -29.33 5.26 14.73
C LEU A 317 -29.28 6.58 13.96
N GLY A 318 -28.11 6.97 13.44
CA GLY A 318 -27.95 8.16 12.59
C GLY A 318 -28.83 8.12 11.34
N LEU A 319 -28.85 6.97 10.65
CA LEU A 319 -29.72 6.71 9.50
C LEU A 319 -31.20 6.80 9.86
N LEU A 320 -31.61 6.16 10.97
CA LEU A 320 -33.01 6.20 11.44
C LEU A 320 -33.45 7.62 11.78
N GLN A 321 -32.62 8.40 12.46
CA GLN A 321 -32.91 9.80 12.79
C GLN A 321 -33.01 10.69 11.56
N THR A 322 -32.13 10.43 10.60
CA THR A 322 -32.14 11.11 9.30
C THR A 322 -33.44 10.88 8.53
N LEU A 323 -34.02 9.68 8.60
CA LEU A 323 -35.23 9.32 7.85
C LEU A 323 -36.55 9.66 8.56
N ARG A 324 -36.63 9.48 9.88
CA ARG A 324 -37.90 9.56 10.63
C ARG A 324 -38.15 10.88 11.37
N PHE A 325 -37.12 11.53 11.89
CA PHE A 325 -37.28 12.65 12.83
C PHE A 325 -36.48 13.89 12.43
N SER A 326 -36.23 14.04 11.13
CA SER A 326 -35.48 15.16 10.57
C SER A 326 -36.40 16.22 9.95
N THR A 327 -35.88 17.45 9.85
CA THR A 327 -36.49 18.49 9.01
C THR A 327 -36.58 17.99 7.57
N GLU A 328 -37.49 18.57 6.78
CA GLU A 328 -37.66 18.17 5.37
C GLU A 328 -36.35 18.27 4.57
N ILE A 329 -35.57 19.33 4.79
CA ILE A 329 -34.27 19.56 4.16
C ILE A 329 -33.27 18.47 4.56
N ASN A 330 -33.14 18.16 5.86
CA ASN A 330 -32.23 17.12 6.33
C ASN A 330 -32.65 15.72 5.85
N ARG A 331 -33.96 15.48 5.68
CA ARG A 331 -34.47 14.24 5.09
C ARG A 331 -34.06 14.11 3.62
N HIS A 332 -34.11 15.19 2.84
CA HIS A 332 -33.61 15.20 1.45
C HIS A 332 -32.10 14.96 1.38
N LEU A 333 -31.32 15.66 2.21
CA LEU A 333 -29.87 15.44 2.31
C LEU A 333 -29.56 14.00 2.74
N GLY A 334 -30.34 13.46 3.67
CA GLY A 334 -30.28 12.08 4.13
C GLY A 334 -30.48 11.04 3.03
N TRP A 335 -31.56 11.17 2.27
CA TRP A 335 -31.82 10.31 1.11
C TRP A 335 -30.71 10.43 0.06
N PHE A 336 -30.24 11.65 -0.21
CA PHE A 336 -29.11 11.88 -1.10
C PHE A 336 -27.86 11.12 -0.62
N MET A 337 -27.51 11.21 0.66
CA MET A 337 -26.35 10.52 1.23
C MET A 337 -26.50 9.00 1.12
N ILE A 338 -27.70 8.46 1.34
CA ILE A 338 -27.99 7.01 1.19
C ILE A 338 -27.78 6.57 -0.24
N VAL A 339 -28.37 7.28 -1.21
CA VAL A 339 -28.24 6.96 -2.63
C VAL A 339 -26.78 7.06 -3.08
N THR A 340 -26.07 8.10 -2.66
CA THR A 340 -24.66 8.31 -3.00
C THR A 340 -23.78 7.20 -2.43
N TYR A 341 -23.97 6.86 -1.15
CA TYR A 341 -23.23 5.77 -0.51
C TYR A 341 -23.49 4.42 -1.20
N LEU A 342 -24.76 4.07 -1.44
CA LEU A 342 -25.10 2.81 -2.13
C LEU A 342 -24.56 2.78 -3.56
N PHE A 343 -24.69 3.88 -4.29
CA PHE A 343 -24.15 4.01 -5.64
C PHE A 343 -22.63 3.83 -5.66
N TYR A 344 -21.91 4.52 -4.77
CA TYR A 344 -20.46 4.38 -4.63
C TYR A 344 -20.10 2.93 -4.31
N MET A 345 -20.70 2.36 -3.26
CA MET A 345 -20.36 1.03 -2.77
C MET A 345 -20.65 -0.06 -3.80
N VAL A 346 -21.74 0.02 -4.56
CA VAL A 346 -22.03 -0.96 -5.61
C VAL A 346 -21.11 -0.74 -6.81
N VAL A 347 -21.06 0.47 -7.37
CA VAL A 347 -20.34 0.73 -8.63
C VAL A 347 -18.83 0.55 -8.47
N PHE A 348 -18.23 1.13 -7.42
CA PHE A 348 -16.79 0.98 -7.21
C PHE A 348 -16.39 -0.49 -7.05
N HIS A 349 -17.06 -1.24 -6.17
CA HIS A 349 -16.69 -2.63 -5.91
C HIS A 349 -17.04 -3.60 -7.05
N SER A 350 -17.98 -3.23 -7.92
CA SER A 350 -18.24 -3.95 -9.17
C SER A 350 -17.18 -3.70 -10.24
N LEU A 351 -16.56 -2.51 -10.26
CA LEU A 351 -15.51 -2.15 -11.22
C LEU A 351 -14.10 -2.47 -10.72
N ALA A 352 -13.91 -2.54 -9.40
CA ALA A 352 -12.64 -2.92 -8.79
C ALA A 352 -12.25 -4.33 -9.22
N ASN A 353 -11.06 -4.47 -9.78
CA ASN A 353 -10.59 -5.72 -10.39
C ASN A 353 -9.20 -6.15 -9.87
N LEU A 354 -8.95 -5.86 -8.59
CA LEU A 354 -7.73 -6.19 -7.87
C LEU A 354 -7.89 -7.53 -7.13
N PRO A 355 -6.87 -8.43 -7.15
CA PRO A 355 -6.85 -9.67 -6.36
C PRO A 355 -6.57 -9.34 -4.88
N ILE A 356 -7.63 -9.24 -4.08
CA ILE A 356 -7.53 -8.79 -2.68
C ILE A 356 -7.12 -9.90 -1.70
N SER A 357 -6.86 -11.10 -2.21
CA SER A 357 -6.18 -12.18 -1.48
C SER A 357 -4.70 -11.89 -1.24
N GLU A 358 -4.10 -10.95 -1.97
CA GLU A 358 -2.75 -10.44 -1.72
C GLU A 358 -2.79 -9.21 -0.80
N GLY A 359 -2.04 -9.24 0.31
CA GLY A 359 -2.07 -8.19 1.33
C GLY A 359 -1.82 -6.78 0.77
N LEU A 360 -0.76 -6.58 -0.01
CA LEU A 360 -0.43 -5.25 -0.57
C LEU A 360 -1.55 -4.72 -1.47
N ILE A 361 -2.16 -5.61 -2.24
CA ILE A 361 -3.25 -5.28 -3.16
C ILE A 361 -4.55 -4.97 -2.40
N TYR A 362 -4.81 -5.67 -1.30
CA TYR A 362 -5.85 -5.29 -0.34
C TYR A 362 -5.63 -3.86 0.17
N GLY A 363 -4.38 -3.55 0.57
CA GLY A 363 -3.93 -2.21 0.98
C GLY A 363 -4.10 -1.12 -0.08
N VAL A 364 -4.02 -1.47 -1.36
CA VAL A 364 -4.29 -0.56 -2.49
C VAL A 364 -5.80 -0.33 -2.68
N GLN A 365 -6.63 -1.37 -2.52
CA GLN A 365 -8.08 -1.22 -2.66
C GLN A 365 -8.70 -0.42 -1.51
N MET A 366 -8.25 -0.62 -0.27
CA MET A 366 -8.82 0.06 0.90
C MET A 366 -8.73 1.59 0.82
N ARG A 367 -7.75 2.14 0.09
CA ARG A 367 -7.56 3.60 -0.10
C ARG A 367 -8.80 4.30 -0.65
N PHE A 368 -9.59 3.58 -1.45
CA PHE A 368 -10.81 4.10 -2.06
C PHE A 368 -12.03 4.07 -1.12
N TRP A 369 -11.90 3.52 0.09
CA TRP A 369 -12.95 3.51 1.10
C TRP A 369 -13.03 4.81 1.91
N GLN A 370 -12.07 5.72 1.73
CA GLN A 370 -12.04 7.02 2.42
C GLN A 370 -13.23 7.91 2.06
N GLN A 371 -13.60 7.97 0.78
CA GLN A 371 -14.70 8.79 0.30
C GLN A 371 -16.06 8.36 0.92
N PRO A 372 -16.48 7.08 0.85
CA PRO A 372 -17.71 6.66 1.53
C PRO A 372 -17.61 6.84 3.05
N ASN A 373 -16.42 6.78 3.65
CA ASN A 373 -16.24 7.08 5.08
C ASN A 373 -16.64 8.52 5.44
N VAL A 374 -16.48 9.50 4.54
CA VAL A 374 -17.00 10.88 4.78
C VAL A 374 -18.51 10.86 5.09
N ILE A 375 -19.29 10.04 4.37
CA ILE A 375 -20.73 9.87 4.59
C ILE A 375 -20.99 9.11 5.89
N VAL A 376 -20.26 8.02 6.09
CA VAL A 376 -20.45 7.15 7.27
C VAL A 376 -20.19 7.89 8.57
N PHE A 377 -19.11 8.67 8.65
CA PHE A 377 -18.80 9.45 9.84
C PHE A 377 -19.79 10.61 10.06
N ALA A 378 -20.42 11.14 9.00
CA ALA A 378 -21.53 12.07 9.15
C ALA A 378 -22.76 11.38 9.80
N TRP A 379 -23.13 10.16 9.37
CA TRP A 379 -24.21 9.42 10.05
C TRP A 379 -23.84 9.01 11.47
N PHE A 380 -22.60 8.60 11.70
CA PHE A 380 -22.10 8.31 13.04
C PHE A 380 -22.25 9.54 13.96
N GLY A 381 -21.90 10.74 13.47
CA GLY A 381 -22.06 11.99 14.23
C GLY A 381 -23.51 12.33 14.57
N VAL A 382 -24.44 12.14 13.63
CA VAL A 382 -25.89 12.32 13.89
C VAL A 382 -26.38 11.30 14.92
N GLY A 383 -25.98 10.02 14.78
CA GLY A 383 -26.33 8.95 15.73
C GLY A 383 -25.80 9.23 17.14
N LEU A 384 -24.53 9.65 17.25
CA LEU A 384 -23.91 10.02 18.51
C LEU A 384 -24.60 11.24 19.15
N GLY A 385 -24.92 12.26 18.35
CA GLY A 385 -25.67 13.43 18.81
C GLY A 385 -27.03 13.06 19.40
N TYR A 386 -27.74 12.14 18.74
CA TYR A 386 -29.01 11.61 19.24
C TYR A 386 -28.85 10.87 20.57
N ILE A 387 -27.85 9.98 20.68
CA ILE A 387 -27.58 9.22 21.92
C ILE A 387 -27.30 10.18 23.09
N VAL A 388 -26.40 11.16 22.89
CA VAL A 388 -26.05 12.14 23.93
C VAL A 388 -27.27 12.93 24.37
N ASN A 389 -28.11 13.37 23.42
CA ASN A 389 -29.34 14.07 23.73
C ASN A 389 -30.35 13.20 24.49
N LEU A 390 -30.58 11.96 24.02
CA LEU A 390 -31.52 11.03 24.63
C LEU A 390 -31.14 10.75 26.09
N VAL A 391 -29.88 10.41 26.34
CA VAL A 391 -29.36 10.16 27.70
C VAL A 391 -29.53 11.40 28.59
N THR A 392 -29.19 12.58 28.07
CA THR A 392 -29.31 13.85 28.81
C THR A 392 -30.76 14.18 29.16
N GLN A 393 -31.69 13.99 28.22
CA GLN A 393 -33.11 14.31 28.42
C GLN A 393 -33.79 13.31 29.37
N VAL A 394 -33.60 12.00 29.17
CA VAL A 394 -34.23 10.96 30.00
C VAL A 394 -33.84 11.14 31.46
N ILE A 395 -32.55 11.37 31.74
CA ILE A 395 -32.04 11.55 33.09
C ILE A 395 -32.37 12.95 33.63
N GLY A 396 -32.31 13.99 32.78
CA GLY A 396 -32.66 15.35 33.14
C GLY A 396 -34.13 15.52 33.55
N ASN A 397 -35.03 14.74 32.96
CA ASN A 397 -36.45 14.69 33.35
C ASN A 397 -36.66 14.11 34.75
N TYR A 398 -35.76 13.24 35.21
CA TYR A 398 -35.80 12.70 36.58
C TYR A 398 -35.17 13.67 37.60
N SER A 399 -34.01 14.25 37.27
CA SER A 399 -33.34 15.26 38.10
C SER A 399 -32.52 16.21 37.25
N ARG A 400 -32.81 17.51 37.34
CA ARG A 400 -32.09 18.56 36.60
C ARG A 400 -30.58 18.58 36.92
N LYS A 401 -30.21 18.36 38.19
CA LYS A 401 -28.79 18.28 38.60
C LYS A 401 -28.09 17.09 37.95
N LEU A 402 -28.75 15.93 37.96
CA LEU A 402 -28.21 14.70 37.35
C LEU A 402 -28.13 14.83 35.82
N GLY A 403 -29.09 15.52 35.19
CA GLY A 403 -29.07 15.88 33.77
C GLY A 403 -27.85 16.73 33.35
N VAL A 404 -27.46 17.71 34.18
CA VAL A 404 -26.25 18.51 33.92
C VAL A 404 -24.99 17.64 34.07
N VAL A 405 -24.91 16.84 35.13
CA VAL A 405 -23.77 15.93 35.37
C VAL A 405 -23.63 14.95 34.21
N ILE A 406 -24.71 14.29 33.80
CA ILE A 406 -24.64 13.32 32.70
C ILE A 406 -24.28 14.00 31.38
N SER A 407 -24.76 15.22 31.12
CA SER A 407 -24.36 15.95 29.90
C SER A 407 -22.84 16.21 29.88
N ILE A 408 -22.25 16.56 31.02
CA ILE A 408 -20.79 16.75 31.13
C ILE A 408 -20.08 15.41 30.93
N VAL A 409 -20.52 14.35 31.60
CA VAL A 409 -19.96 13.00 31.47
C VAL A 409 -20.02 12.51 30.03
N SER A 410 -21.15 12.66 29.33
CA SER A 410 -21.27 12.28 27.92
C SER A 410 -20.30 13.03 27.01
N ARG A 411 -20.01 14.31 27.30
CA ARG A 411 -18.99 15.08 26.56
C ARG A 411 -17.58 14.60 26.86
N ILE A 412 -17.29 14.21 28.10
CA ILE A 412 -16.01 13.60 28.47
C ILE A 412 -15.84 12.26 27.78
N ILE A 413 -16.88 11.42 27.72
CA ILE A 413 -16.87 10.14 26.99
C ILE A 413 -16.60 10.39 25.49
N CYS A 414 -17.25 11.37 24.89
CA CYS A 414 -16.99 11.79 23.51
C CYS A 414 -15.51 12.12 23.27
N LEU A 415 -14.88 12.92 24.14
CA LEU A 415 -13.46 13.23 24.05
C LEU A 415 -12.57 12.00 24.32
N ALA A 416 -12.96 11.13 25.25
CA ALA A 416 -12.24 9.89 25.55
C ALA A 416 -12.25 8.92 24.37
N LEU A 417 -13.32 8.87 23.57
CA LEU A 417 -13.37 8.08 22.33
C LEU A 417 -12.34 8.57 21.31
N VAL A 418 -12.19 9.89 21.15
CA VAL A 418 -11.14 10.48 20.28
C VAL A 418 -9.75 10.12 20.81
N GLY A 419 -9.52 10.28 22.12
CA GLY A 419 -8.24 9.92 22.74
C GLY A 419 -7.91 8.43 22.59
N ALA A 420 -8.90 7.55 22.73
CA ALA A 420 -8.74 6.11 22.53
C ALA A 420 -8.41 5.75 21.08
N GLN A 421 -9.04 6.42 20.11
CA GLN A 421 -8.76 6.23 18.68
C GLN A 421 -7.33 6.65 18.34
N ILE A 422 -6.91 7.83 18.79
CA ILE A 422 -5.54 8.33 18.62
C ILE A 422 -4.56 7.35 19.26
N TRP A 423 -4.78 6.97 20.52
CA TRP A 423 -3.88 6.06 21.23
C TRP A 423 -3.75 4.69 20.53
N ARG A 424 -4.87 4.12 20.06
CA ARG A 424 -4.89 2.82 19.38
C ARG A 424 -4.09 2.80 18.08
N TRP A 425 -4.13 3.89 17.31
CA TRP A 425 -3.58 3.93 15.96
C TRP A 425 -2.31 4.78 15.82
N HIS A 426 -1.90 5.49 16.87
CA HIS A 426 -0.73 6.37 16.85
C HIS A 426 0.53 5.63 16.45
N GLU A 427 0.78 4.42 16.96
CA GLU A 427 1.99 3.67 16.63
C GLU A 427 2.06 3.32 15.13
N LEU A 428 0.94 2.88 14.56
CA LEU A 428 0.83 2.58 13.13
C LEU A 428 0.94 3.83 12.25
N CYS A 429 0.32 4.94 12.66
CA CYS A 429 0.24 6.15 11.84
C CYS A 429 1.40 7.13 12.08
N ASN A 430 2.24 6.90 13.10
CA ASN A 430 3.42 7.71 13.36
C ASN A 430 4.57 7.30 12.43
N GLN A 431 4.72 8.04 11.35
CA GLN A 431 5.71 7.79 10.31
C GLN A 431 6.90 8.76 10.39
N SER A 432 7.02 9.52 11.48
CA SER A 432 8.06 10.55 11.67
C SER A 432 9.51 10.05 11.57
N GLN A 433 9.74 8.74 11.77
CA GLN A 433 11.05 8.11 11.67
C GLN A 433 11.19 7.18 10.45
N ALA A 434 10.19 7.13 9.57
CA ALA A 434 10.12 6.20 8.45
C ALA A 434 10.96 6.65 7.25
N PHE A 435 12.30 6.63 7.40
CA PHE A 435 13.24 6.89 6.30
C PHE A 435 13.45 5.69 5.37
N TYR A 436 12.75 4.58 5.60
CA TYR A 436 13.04 3.28 4.97
C TYR A 436 12.99 3.30 3.45
N ILE A 437 11.96 3.90 2.85
CA ILE A 437 11.78 3.92 1.39
C ILE A 437 12.85 4.77 0.72
N ARG A 438 13.15 5.95 1.28
CA ARG A 438 14.24 6.82 0.80
C ARG A 438 15.60 6.12 0.90
N ASN A 439 15.86 5.47 2.04
CA ASN A 439 17.08 4.72 2.30
C ASN A 439 17.25 3.51 1.37
N TYR A 440 16.15 2.81 1.09
CA TYR A 440 16.10 1.74 0.11
C TYR A 440 16.44 2.25 -1.31
N ALA A 441 15.86 3.38 -1.73
CA ALA A 441 16.19 4.00 -3.01
C ALA A 441 17.67 4.43 -3.09
N HIS A 442 18.23 4.98 -2.01
CA HIS A 442 19.67 5.25 -1.93
C HIS A 442 20.51 3.97 -2.04
N ALA A 443 20.08 2.89 -1.37
CA ALA A 443 20.76 1.59 -1.40
C ALA A 443 20.72 0.91 -2.78
N LEU A 444 19.71 1.18 -3.60
CA LEU A 444 19.66 0.76 -5.00
C LEU A 444 20.58 1.61 -5.89
N LEU A 445 20.56 2.94 -5.69
CA LEU A 445 21.14 3.89 -6.64
C LEU A 445 22.63 4.19 -6.39
N ASP A 446 23.03 4.33 -5.13
CA ASP A 446 24.40 4.75 -4.77
C ASP A 446 25.49 3.73 -5.10
N PRO A 447 25.29 2.40 -4.96
CA PRO A 447 26.33 1.44 -5.30
C PRO A 447 26.63 1.34 -6.80
N LEU A 448 25.76 1.88 -7.66
CA LEU A 448 25.92 1.77 -9.11
C LEU A 448 27.16 2.53 -9.62
N PRO A 449 27.89 1.98 -10.61
CA PRO A 449 29.00 2.69 -11.24
C PRO A 449 28.50 3.96 -11.97
N PRO A 450 29.41 4.89 -12.31
CA PRO A 450 29.04 6.06 -13.11
C PRO A 450 28.45 5.67 -14.47
N ASN A 451 27.41 6.40 -14.91
CA ASN A 451 26.72 6.17 -16.19
C ASN A 451 26.08 4.77 -16.33
N ALA A 452 25.69 4.17 -15.21
CA ALA A 452 24.95 2.91 -15.22
C ALA A 452 23.55 3.06 -15.84
N VAL A 453 23.03 1.96 -16.38
CA VAL A 453 21.64 1.85 -16.81
C VAL A 453 20.94 0.87 -15.88
N LEU A 454 19.87 1.30 -15.23
CA LEU A 454 19.08 0.50 -14.31
C LEU A 454 17.67 0.31 -14.89
N PHE A 455 17.34 -0.94 -15.19
CA PHE A 455 15.98 -1.36 -15.46
C PHE A 455 15.28 -1.69 -14.15
N VAL A 456 14.06 -1.20 -13.96
CA VAL A 456 13.21 -1.53 -12.81
C VAL A 456 11.91 -2.14 -13.28
N ASN A 457 11.41 -3.11 -12.53
CA ASN A 457 10.17 -3.81 -12.85
C ASN A 457 9.08 -3.69 -11.78
N PHE A 458 9.42 -3.16 -10.60
CA PHE A 458 8.49 -3.01 -9.48
C PHE A 458 8.19 -1.53 -9.19
N ASP A 459 6.93 -1.25 -8.84
CA ASP A 459 6.42 0.11 -8.63
C ASP A 459 7.21 0.88 -7.57
N LEU A 460 7.46 0.27 -6.39
CA LEU A 460 8.19 0.95 -5.32
C LEU A 460 9.62 1.36 -5.74
N GLN A 461 10.30 0.53 -6.54
CA GLN A 461 11.63 0.85 -7.05
C GLN A 461 11.54 2.02 -8.03
N TRP A 462 10.58 1.98 -8.95
CA TRP A 462 10.36 3.05 -9.91
C TRP A 462 10.04 4.38 -9.23
N THR A 463 9.02 4.42 -8.36
CA THR A 463 8.53 5.65 -7.75
C THR A 463 9.58 6.29 -6.83
N SER A 464 10.27 5.48 -6.02
CA SER A 464 11.26 5.97 -5.05
C SER A 464 12.55 6.47 -5.71
N LEU A 465 13.06 5.79 -6.74
CA LEU A 465 14.25 6.23 -7.48
C LEU A 465 13.97 7.52 -8.24
N ARG A 466 12.77 7.66 -8.82
CA ARG A 466 12.37 8.89 -9.51
C ARG A 466 12.40 10.08 -8.58
N TYR A 467 11.83 9.97 -7.39
CA TYR A 467 11.91 11.06 -6.40
C TYR A 467 13.35 11.48 -6.12
N LEU A 468 14.26 10.52 -5.84
CA LEU A 468 15.66 10.83 -5.57
C LEU A 468 16.33 11.55 -6.74
N GLN A 469 16.09 11.11 -7.98
CA GLN A 469 16.70 11.73 -9.16
C GLN A 469 16.09 13.10 -9.49
N ARG A 470 14.77 13.25 -9.32
CA ARG A 470 14.02 14.41 -9.80
C ARG A 470 13.89 15.53 -8.79
N CYS A 471 13.71 15.20 -7.52
CA CYS A 471 13.55 16.18 -6.45
C CYS A 471 14.87 16.42 -5.70
N GLU A 472 15.67 15.37 -5.45
CA GLU A 472 16.92 15.49 -4.69
C GLU A 472 18.18 15.54 -5.56
N LEU A 473 18.04 15.46 -6.89
CA LEU A 473 19.14 15.49 -7.87
C LEU A 473 20.24 14.44 -7.57
N ARG A 474 19.86 13.30 -7.00
CA ARG A 474 20.79 12.23 -6.64
C ARG A 474 21.08 11.36 -7.86
N ARG A 475 22.37 11.16 -8.17
CA ARG A 475 22.83 10.29 -9.28
C ARG A 475 22.11 10.55 -10.61
N PRO A 476 22.11 11.81 -11.12
CA PRO A 476 21.53 12.13 -12.43
C PRO A 476 22.30 11.49 -13.59
N ASP A 477 23.50 10.94 -13.34
CA ASP A 477 24.29 10.18 -14.30
C ASP A 477 23.72 8.78 -14.59
N VAL A 478 22.92 8.21 -13.69
CA VAL A 478 22.32 6.88 -13.86
C VAL A 478 21.04 7.00 -14.68
N THR A 479 20.93 6.23 -15.75
CA THR A 479 19.70 6.12 -16.53
C THR A 479 18.77 5.09 -15.90
N VAL A 480 17.58 5.48 -15.47
CA VAL A 480 16.57 4.57 -14.91
C VAL A 480 15.42 4.40 -15.90
N LEU A 481 15.07 3.15 -16.21
CA LEU A 481 14.02 2.78 -17.16
C LEU A 481 13.05 1.77 -16.52
N ASN A 482 11.75 2.02 -16.63
CA ASN A 482 10.72 1.10 -16.17
C ASN A 482 10.34 0.12 -17.28
N LEU A 483 10.54 -1.18 -17.05
CA LEU A 483 10.30 -2.22 -18.05
C LEU A 483 8.82 -2.30 -18.45
N SER A 484 7.89 -2.17 -17.50
CA SER A 484 6.45 -2.17 -17.79
C SER A 484 6.07 -0.99 -18.67
N MET A 485 6.61 0.21 -18.40
CA MET A 485 6.34 1.39 -19.23
C MET A 485 6.87 1.25 -20.65
N MET A 486 8.00 0.57 -20.82
CA MET A 486 8.59 0.31 -22.14
C MET A 486 7.69 -0.56 -23.03
N THR A 487 6.68 -1.25 -22.49
CA THR A 487 5.76 -2.10 -23.26
C THR A 487 4.66 -1.31 -23.98
N TYR A 488 4.37 -0.08 -23.54
CA TYR A 488 3.32 0.75 -24.13
C TYR A 488 3.75 1.37 -25.46
N ASN A 489 2.80 1.49 -26.40
CA ASN A 489 3.06 2.07 -27.73
C ASN A 489 3.57 3.52 -27.66
N TRP A 490 3.09 4.31 -26.69
CA TRP A 490 3.51 5.70 -26.54
C TRP A 490 4.96 5.83 -26.04
N PHE A 491 5.61 4.75 -25.57
CA PHE A 491 6.99 4.81 -25.06
C PHE A 491 7.99 5.26 -26.15
N ALA A 492 7.71 4.95 -27.41
CA ALA A 492 8.52 5.41 -28.55
C ALA A 492 8.73 6.94 -28.56
N THR A 493 7.72 7.70 -28.13
CA THR A 493 7.79 9.17 -28.02
C THR A 493 8.75 9.66 -26.93
N LYS A 494 9.23 8.76 -26.06
CA LYS A 494 10.14 9.06 -24.95
C LYS A 494 11.59 8.69 -25.24
N HIS A 495 11.89 8.05 -26.38
CA HIS A 495 13.26 7.61 -26.69
C HIS A 495 14.26 8.76 -26.69
N ASP A 496 13.88 9.93 -27.22
CA ASP A 496 14.73 11.12 -27.28
C ASP A 496 15.12 11.65 -25.89
N HIS A 497 14.38 11.27 -24.84
CA HIS A 497 14.70 11.60 -23.45
C HIS A 497 15.82 10.73 -22.87
N TYR A 498 16.24 9.69 -23.59
CA TYR A 498 17.30 8.77 -23.22
C TYR A 498 18.37 8.73 -24.32
N PRO A 499 19.07 9.85 -24.60
CA PRO A 499 20.01 9.96 -25.72
C PRO A 499 21.20 9.01 -25.63
N ASN A 500 21.44 8.44 -24.45
CA ASN A 500 22.50 7.48 -24.18
C ASN A 500 22.05 6.02 -24.37
N ILE A 501 20.82 5.76 -24.80
CA ILE A 501 20.30 4.41 -25.05
C ILE A 501 19.86 4.33 -26.50
N GLN A 502 20.32 3.31 -27.21
CA GLN A 502 19.86 3.02 -28.55
C GLN A 502 18.73 2.00 -28.48
N PHE A 503 17.54 2.38 -28.93
CA PHE A 503 16.36 1.50 -28.97
C PHE A 503 16.25 0.83 -30.36
N PRO A 504 16.21 -0.51 -30.44
CA PRO A 504 16.12 -1.22 -31.73
C PRO A 504 14.75 -1.13 -32.42
N GLY A 505 13.71 -0.73 -31.70
CA GLY A 505 12.33 -0.62 -32.17
C GLY A 505 11.54 0.35 -31.30
N SER A 506 10.21 0.35 -31.40
CA SER A 506 9.32 1.31 -30.74
C SER A 506 9.01 1.00 -29.27
N ARG A 507 8.94 -0.29 -28.90
CA ARG A 507 8.53 -0.74 -27.56
C ARG A 507 9.08 -2.12 -27.21
N LEU A 508 9.16 -2.43 -25.92
CA LEU A 508 9.55 -3.73 -25.39
C LEU A 508 8.44 -4.76 -25.62
N VAL A 509 8.78 -5.89 -26.23
CA VAL A 509 7.86 -7.03 -26.46
C VAL A 509 8.56 -8.35 -26.11
N PRO A 510 7.80 -9.41 -25.75
CA PRO A 510 8.37 -10.74 -25.61
C PRO A 510 9.04 -11.22 -26.89
N PHE A 511 10.10 -12.02 -26.76
CA PHE A 511 10.78 -12.63 -27.91
C PHE A 511 9.81 -13.41 -28.82
N GLY A 512 10.02 -13.32 -30.13
CA GLY A 512 9.16 -13.94 -31.15
C GLY A 512 7.88 -13.17 -31.48
N SER A 513 7.62 -12.04 -30.83
CA SER A 513 6.50 -11.15 -31.20
C SER A 513 6.74 -10.51 -32.58
N VAL A 514 5.69 -10.43 -33.41
CA VAL A 514 5.74 -9.80 -34.74
C VAL A 514 5.41 -8.31 -34.61
N GLY A 515 6.19 -7.42 -35.26
CA GLY A 515 5.89 -5.99 -35.31
C GLY A 515 7.14 -5.11 -35.21
N ASP A 516 6.93 -3.87 -34.76
CA ASP A 516 7.93 -2.80 -34.59
C ASP A 516 8.60 -2.80 -33.20
N GLY A 517 8.30 -3.78 -32.35
CA GLY A 517 8.87 -3.92 -31.02
C GLY A 517 10.27 -4.55 -31.00
N PHE A 518 10.90 -4.57 -29.83
CA PHE A 518 12.20 -5.19 -29.58
C PHE A 518 12.19 -6.07 -28.32
N SER A 519 12.99 -7.14 -28.30
CA SER A 519 13.20 -7.97 -27.11
C SER A 519 14.23 -7.35 -26.17
N LEU A 520 14.23 -7.75 -24.90
CA LEU A 520 15.24 -7.28 -23.95
C LEU A 520 16.66 -7.68 -24.40
N ALA A 521 16.83 -8.90 -24.93
CA ALA A 521 18.10 -9.35 -25.48
C ALA A 521 18.59 -8.45 -26.62
N SER A 522 17.71 -8.07 -27.57
CA SER A 522 18.08 -7.17 -28.67
C SER A 522 18.47 -5.77 -28.19
N LEU A 523 17.81 -5.24 -27.15
CA LEU A 523 18.18 -3.97 -26.53
C LEU A 523 19.57 -4.05 -25.90
N LEU A 524 19.85 -5.14 -25.17
CA LEU A 524 21.16 -5.40 -24.57
C LEU A 524 22.22 -5.58 -25.66
N ASP A 525 21.95 -6.31 -26.74
CA ASP A 525 22.90 -6.57 -27.84
C ASP A 525 23.41 -5.26 -28.46
N VAL A 526 22.50 -4.32 -28.74
CA VAL A 526 22.86 -3.03 -29.35
C VAL A 526 23.65 -2.13 -28.38
N ASN A 527 23.41 -2.22 -27.08
CA ASN A 527 24.01 -1.29 -26.09
C ASN A 527 25.20 -1.87 -25.29
N ILE A 528 25.28 -3.20 -25.10
CA ILE A 528 26.39 -3.91 -24.45
C ILE A 528 27.42 -4.39 -25.48
N GLY A 529 26.98 -4.69 -26.71
CA GLY A 529 27.75 -5.32 -27.77
C GLY A 529 28.66 -4.39 -28.59
N GLN A 530 28.44 -3.07 -28.57
CA GLN A 530 29.37 -2.13 -29.23
C GLN A 530 30.67 -1.98 -28.42
N MET A 531 31.70 -2.72 -28.84
CA MET A 531 33.07 -2.45 -28.46
C MET A 531 33.50 -1.08 -29.01
N VAL A 532 33.88 -0.18 -28.09
CA VAL A 532 34.96 0.81 -28.20
C VAL A 532 35.22 1.31 -29.64
N SER A 533 34.52 2.36 -30.04
CA SER A 533 35.00 3.24 -31.11
C SER A 533 35.34 4.62 -30.53
N LYS A 534 36.65 4.90 -30.51
CA LYS A 534 37.30 6.22 -30.59
C LYS A 534 36.77 7.34 -29.68
N THR A 535 36.53 7.07 -28.41
CA THR A 535 36.76 8.03 -27.31
C THR A 535 36.61 7.27 -25.99
N SER A 536 37.33 7.70 -24.97
CA SER A 536 37.54 7.01 -23.68
C SER A 536 36.30 6.85 -22.78
N GLN A 537 35.11 6.55 -23.34
CA GLN A 537 33.94 6.18 -22.56
C GLN A 537 34.03 4.72 -22.11
N LYS A 538 34.11 4.52 -20.79
CA LYS A 538 34.00 3.20 -20.15
C LYS A 538 32.71 2.50 -20.62
N ARG A 539 32.78 1.19 -20.86
CA ARG A 539 31.63 0.34 -21.25
C ARG A 539 30.47 0.54 -20.26
N LYS A 540 29.29 0.87 -20.78
CA LYS A 540 28.05 1.02 -19.97
C LYS A 540 27.70 -0.33 -19.32
N ARG A 541 27.28 -0.27 -18.06
CA ARG A 541 26.88 -1.45 -17.27
C ARG A 541 25.38 -1.37 -17.04
N PHE A 542 24.71 -2.50 -17.26
CA PHE A 542 23.26 -2.61 -17.18
C PHE A 542 22.89 -3.42 -15.94
N PHE A 543 21.84 -2.98 -15.26
CA PHE A 543 21.39 -3.57 -14.01
C PHE A 543 19.87 -3.77 -14.01
N LEU A 544 19.41 -4.74 -13.24
CA LEU A 544 18.01 -5.07 -13.02
C LEU A 544 17.65 -4.91 -11.55
N GLY A 545 16.64 -4.08 -11.29
CA GLY A 545 15.88 -4.06 -10.05
C GLY A 545 14.71 -5.03 -10.14
N GLY A 546 14.62 -5.94 -9.17
CA GLY A 546 13.58 -6.95 -9.11
C GLY A 546 13.90 -8.21 -9.91
N LYS A 547 12.91 -8.72 -10.67
CA LYS A 547 12.99 -9.90 -11.55
C LYS A 547 12.29 -9.59 -12.86
N LEU A 548 12.65 -10.27 -13.95
CA LEU A 548 11.92 -10.19 -15.21
C LEU A 548 10.57 -10.92 -15.09
N SER A 549 9.49 -10.33 -15.61
CA SER A 549 8.13 -10.90 -15.54
C SER A 549 7.85 -11.98 -16.60
N TYR A 550 8.77 -12.22 -17.53
CA TYR A 550 8.58 -13.15 -18.63
C TYR A 550 9.85 -13.95 -18.89
N ASN A 551 9.66 -15.19 -19.34
CA ASN A 551 10.74 -16.04 -19.77
C ASN A 551 11.09 -15.70 -21.23
N ASP A 552 12.28 -15.18 -21.46
CA ASP A 552 12.78 -14.87 -22.80
C ASP A 552 13.92 -15.85 -23.11
N GLN A 553 13.68 -16.75 -24.06
CA GLN A 553 14.63 -17.80 -24.39
C GLN A 553 15.93 -17.22 -24.98
N ASP A 554 15.82 -16.21 -25.85
CA ASP A 554 16.99 -15.53 -26.44
C ASP A 554 17.82 -14.82 -25.36
N PHE A 555 17.16 -14.25 -24.35
CA PHE A 555 17.82 -13.70 -23.18
C PHE A 555 18.61 -14.77 -22.40
N ASN A 556 17.99 -15.91 -22.08
CA ASN A 556 18.63 -16.97 -21.29
C ASN A 556 19.79 -17.67 -22.02
N GLU A 557 19.83 -17.60 -23.35
CA GLU A 557 20.94 -18.14 -24.15
C GLU A 557 22.14 -17.17 -24.20
N LYS A 558 21.89 -15.85 -24.22
CA LYS A 558 22.95 -14.84 -24.43
C LYS A 558 23.43 -14.15 -23.16
N TYR A 559 22.56 -14.02 -22.16
CA TYR A 559 22.81 -13.23 -20.95
C TYR A 559 22.55 -14.03 -19.68
N THR A 560 23.12 -13.56 -18.59
CA THR A 560 22.89 -14.05 -17.24
C THR A 560 22.87 -12.87 -16.27
N LEU A 561 22.26 -13.06 -15.11
CA LEU A 561 22.16 -12.09 -14.04
C LEU A 561 23.16 -12.43 -12.94
N VAL A 562 24.05 -11.48 -12.63
CA VAL A 562 25.04 -11.64 -11.55
C VAL A 562 24.69 -10.71 -10.41
N PRO A 563 24.53 -11.20 -9.16
CA PRO A 563 24.14 -10.36 -8.04
C PRO A 563 25.07 -9.15 -7.83
N TYR A 564 24.48 -7.98 -7.59
CA TYR A 564 25.14 -6.69 -7.37
C TYR A 564 24.35 -5.81 -6.39
N GLY A 565 24.54 -6.07 -5.11
CA GLY A 565 23.86 -5.34 -4.02
C GLY A 565 22.39 -5.75 -3.94
N LEU A 566 21.48 -4.78 -3.99
CA LEU A 566 20.05 -5.05 -4.12
C LEU A 566 19.60 -5.23 -5.58
N LEU A 567 20.53 -5.22 -6.52
CA LEU A 567 20.30 -5.33 -7.96
C LEU A 567 21.01 -6.55 -8.52
N ASP A 568 20.74 -6.86 -9.79
CA ASP A 568 21.51 -7.83 -10.56
C ASP A 568 22.15 -7.14 -11.77
N GLU A 569 23.42 -7.44 -12.07
CA GLU A 569 24.10 -6.96 -13.26
C GLU A 569 23.86 -7.91 -14.44
N PHE A 570 23.47 -7.35 -15.59
CA PHE A 570 23.41 -8.08 -16.84
C PHE A 570 24.83 -8.40 -17.34
N ARG A 571 25.10 -9.68 -17.58
CA ARG A 571 26.37 -10.17 -18.12
C ARG A 571 26.12 -11.04 -19.34
N SER A 572 26.84 -10.76 -20.42
CA SER A 572 26.85 -11.63 -21.60
C SER A 572 27.56 -12.95 -21.25
N GLN A 573 26.95 -14.07 -21.63
CA GLN A 573 27.54 -15.41 -21.45
C GLN A 573 28.81 -15.61 -22.30
N ALA A 574 29.00 -14.83 -23.37
CA ALA A 574 30.23 -14.80 -24.15
C ALA A 574 31.41 -14.15 -23.41
N THR A 575 31.14 -13.37 -22.35
CA THR A 575 32.20 -12.77 -21.53
C THR A 575 32.55 -13.69 -20.37
N PRO A 576 33.83 -14.06 -20.17
CA PRO A 576 34.23 -14.89 -19.04
C PRO A 576 33.78 -14.26 -17.71
N PRO A 577 33.24 -15.06 -16.77
CA PRO A 577 32.84 -14.55 -15.48
C PRO A 577 34.04 -13.97 -14.72
N LEU A 578 33.80 -12.95 -13.90
CA LEU A 578 34.82 -12.46 -12.97
C LEU A 578 35.27 -13.61 -12.07
N SER A 579 36.58 -13.71 -11.81
CA SER A 579 37.06 -14.68 -10.83
C SER A 579 36.42 -14.43 -9.46
N LEU A 580 36.18 -15.50 -8.70
CA LEU A 580 35.56 -15.45 -7.37
C LEU A 580 36.17 -14.35 -6.50
N LYS A 581 37.50 -14.27 -6.46
CA LYS A 581 38.24 -13.24 -5.70
C LYS A 581 37.89 -11.80 -6.14
N LYS A 582 37.80 -11.54 -7.44
CA LYS A 582 37.48 -10.20 -7.98
C LYS A 582 36.03 -9.85 -7.73
N TRP A 583 35.10 -10.77 -8.00
CA TRP A 583 33.69 -10.58 -7.73
C TRP A 583 33.47 -10.32 -6.23
N TYR A 584 33.96 -11.21 -5.37
CA TYR A 584 33.82 -11.10 -3.92
C TYR A 584 34.39 -9.79 -3.37
N SER A 585 35.56 -9.33 -3.85
CA SER A 585 36.13 -8.04 -3.46
C SER A 585 35.27 -6.84 -3.87
N SER A 586 34.76 -6.84 -5.12
CA SER A 586 33.82 -5.81 -5.60
C SER A 586 32.58 -5.76 -4.73
N GLN A 587 32.06 -6.95 -4.42
CA GLN A 587 30.85 -7.14 -3.68
C GLN A 587 30.93 -6.74 -2.21
N ARG A 588 32.10 -6.92 -1.55
CA ARG A 588 32.33 -6.39 -0.21
C ARG A 588 32.17 -4.86 -0.15
N LYS A 589 32.59 -4.14 -1.19
CA LYS A 589 32.41 -2.69 -1.29
C LYS A 589 30.94 -2.31 -1.44
N VAL A 590 30.22 -3.02 -2.32
CA VAL A 590 28.78 -2.83 -2.52
C VAL A 590 27.99 -3.07 -1.23
N LYS A 591 28.28 -4.16 -0.51
CA LYS A 591 27.66 -4.48 0.78
C LYS A 591 27.97 -3.43 1.86
N ALA A 592 29.15 -2.81 1.84
CA ALA A 592 29.49 -1.73 2.77
C ALA A 592 28.62 -0.49 2.52
N ILE A 593 28.46 -0.08 1.26
CA ILE A 593 27.57 1.02 0.87
C ILE A 593 26.11 0.69 1.23
N LEU A 594 25.67 -0.53 0.98
CA LEU A 594 24.32 -0.99 1.33
C LEU A 594 24.04 -0.84 2.83
N ARG A 595 24.96 -1.30 3.70
CA ARG A 595 24.83 -1.16 5.16
C ARG A 595 24.83 0.29 5.63
N GLU A 596 25.52 1.17 4.90
CA GLU A 596 25.55 2.60 5.19
C GLU A 596 24.23 3.29 4.80
N ARG A 597 23.64 2.91 3.66
CA ARG A 597 22.42 3.54 3.12
C ARG A 597 21.13 2.96 3.68
N LEU A 598 21.09 1.66 3.93
CA LEU A 598 19.96 0.94 4.51
C LEU A 598 20.44 0.25 5.80
N SER A 599 20.74 1.06 6.81
CA SER A 599 21.25 0.60 8.10
C SER A 599 20.19 -0.14 8.93
N THR A 600 18.93 0.26 8.79
CA THR A 600 17.77 -0.33 9.44
C THR A 600 16.74 -0.77 8.40
N LEU A 601 16.23 -1.99 8.58
CA LEU A 601 15.06 -2.46 7.84
C LEU A 601 13.79 -2.02 8.55
N PRO A 602 12.66 -1.94 7.84
CA PRO A 602 11.36 -1.73 8.45
C PRO A 602 11.07 -2.78 9.54
N PRO A 603 10.62 -2.37 10.74
CA PRO A 603 10.24 -3.27 11.82
C PRO A 603 8.99 -4.09 11.44
N ALA A 604 9.06 -5.41 11.64
CA ALA A 604 7.99 -6.34 11.26
C ALA A 604 6.74 -6.20 12.16
N GLU A 605 6.88 -5.58 13.33
CA GLU A 605 5.78 -5.32 14.25
C GLU A 605 4.86 -4.20 13.75
N LEU A 606 5.41 -3.26 12.96
CA LEU A 606 4.67 -2.11 12.42
C LEU A 606 4.22 -2.31 10.98
N TYR A 607 5.01 -3.01 10.17
CA TYR A 607 4.80 -3.14 8.74
C TYR A 607 4.55 -4.59 8.37
N ASN A 608 3.32 -4.87 7.92
CA ASN A 608 2.87 -6.18 7.44
C ASN A 608 2.83 -6.23 5.91
N ASP A 609 2.38 -7.36 5.36
CA ASP A 609 2.27 -7.59 3.92
C ASP A 609 1.26 -6.70 3.19
N GLU A 610 0.47 -5.88 3.90
CA GLU A 610 -0.38 -4.81 3.33
C GLU A 610 0.40 -3.51 3.04
N THR A 611 1.64 -3.40 3.51
CA THR A 611 2.44 -2.16 3.47
C THR A 611 3.58 -2.23 2.45
N TRP A 612 3.99 -1.06 1.96
CA TRP A 612 5.10 -0.96 1.01
C TRP A 612 6.45 -1.19 1.70
N GLU A 613 6.59 -0.79 2.95
CA GLU A 613 7.79 -0.97 3.76
C GLU A 613 8.13 -2.46 3.93
N TRP A 614 7.12 -3.31 4.13
CA TRP A 614 7.34 -4.76 4.19
C TRP A 614 7.98 -5.31 2.91
N THR A 615 7.66 -4.73 1.74
CA THR A 615 8.27 -5.16 0.47
C THR A 615 9.78 -4.87 0.40
N ILE A 616 10.28 -3.87 1.14
CA ILE A 616 11.72 -3.57 1.26
C ILE A 616 12.43 -4.68 2.03
N ALA A 617 11.86 -5.08 3.17
CA ALA A 617 12.41 -6.17 3.97
C ALA A 617 12.44 -7.48 3.17
N ARG A 618 11.35 -7.77 2.45
CA ARG A 618 11.25 -8.92 1.55
C ARG A 618 12.30 -8.88 0.43
N ASP A 619 12.41 -7.78 -0.32
CA ASP A 619 13.37 -7.66 -1.41
C ASP A 619 14.81 -7.76 -0.91
N HIS A 620 15.12 -7.14 0.23
CA HIS A 620 16.42 -7.26 0.88
C HIS A 620 16.75 -8.71 1.24
N GLY A 621 15.84 -9.46 1.88
CA GLY A 621 16.04 -10.88 2.21
C GLY A 621 16.24 -11.74 0.95
N MET A 622 15.38 -11.56 -0.06
CA MET A 622 15.48 -12.28 -1.33
C MET A 622 16.83 -12.03 -2.05
N LYS A 623 17.32 -10.78 -2.06
CA LYS A 623 18.62 -10.46 -2.64
C LYS A 623 19.76 -11.04 -1.80
N GLN A 624 19.69 -11.01 -0.48
CA GLN A 624 20.70 -11.68 0.36
C GLN A 624 20.84 -13.18 0.04
N LEU A 625 19.73 -13.86 -0.24
CA LEU A 625 19.74 -15.27 -0.64
C LEU A 625 20.30 -15.48 -2.04
N SER A 626 19.93 -14.65 -3.02
CA SER A 626 20.51 -14.71 -4.37
C SER A 626 22.04 -14.60 -4.34
N TRP A 627 22.54 -13.71 -3.50
CA TRP A 627 23.96 -13.54 -3.23
C TRP A 627 24.63 -14.75 -2.59
N ALA A 628 23.96 -15.34 -1.59
CA ALA A 628 24.42 -16.55 -0.91
C ALA A 628 24.52 -17.72 -1.88
N THR A 629 23.50 -17.92 -2.72
CA THR A 629 23.47 -18.94 -3.77
C THR A 629 24.59 -18.74 -4.77
N TYR A 630 24.77 -17.53 -5.30
CA TYR A 630 25.84 -17.25 -6.25
C TYR A 630 27.24 -17.44 -5.63
N LEU A 631 27.44 -17.02 -4.38
CA LEU A 631 28.71 -17.25 -3.67
C LEU A 631 28.98 -18.75 -3.50
N LEU A 632 27.97 -19.55 -3.13
CA LEU A 632 28.08 -20.99 -2.99
C LEU A 632 28.50 -21.66 -4.31
N GLU A 633 27.76 -21.38 -5.39
CA GLU A 633 28.02 -21.95 -6.72
C GLU A 633 29.45 -21.63 -7.20
N ARG A 634 29.87 -20.36 -7.07
CA ARG A 634 31.22 -19.94 -7.47
C ARG A 634 32.31 -20.54 -6.58
N THR A 635 32.05 -20.69 -5.28
CA THR A 635 33.01 -21.32 -4.36
C THR A 635 33.19 -22.79 -4.70
N ILE A 636 32.10 -23.54 -4.93
CA ILE A 636 32.18 -24.95 -5.36
C ILE A 636 32.95 -25.08 -6.68
N ALA A 637 32.72 -24.17 -7.63
CA ALA A 637 33.33 -24.24 -8.95
C ALA A 637 34.83 -23.82 -8.98
N GLU A 638 35.24 -22.82 -8.19
CA GLU A 638 36.59 -22.23 -8.27
C GLU A 638 37.49 -22.53 -7.07
N ASP A 639 36.94 -22.69 -5.86
CA ASP A 639 37.70 -22.87 -4.62
C ASP A 639 36.93 -23.76 -3.61
N PRO A 640 36.66 -25.04 -3.95
CA PRO A 640 35.75 -25.93 -3.20
C PRO A 640 36.22 -26.28 -1.77
N GLU A 641 37.49 -26.01 -1.46
CA GLU A 641 38.10 -26.22 -0.13
C GLU A 641 38.06 -24.95 0.74
N ASN A 642 37.40 -23.87 0.28
CA ASN A 642 37.31 -22.61 1.00
C ASN A 642 36.15 -22.61 2.01
N LEU A 643 36.43 -23.21 3.16
CA LEU A 643 35.49 -23.34 4.27
C LEU A 643 34.90 -21.99 4.74
N THR A 644 35.66 -20.90 4.68
CA THR A 644 35.18 -19.56 5.07
C THR A 644 34.09 -19.05 4.13
N LEU A 645 34.29 -19.16 2.81
CA LEU A 645 33.30 -18.71 1.83
C LEU A 645 32.06 -19.61 1.80
N LEU A 646 32.23 -20.92 1.98
CA LEU A 646 31.10 -21.85 2.14
C LEU A 646 30.27 -21.50 3.37
N SER A 647 30.91 -21.16 4.50
CA SER A 647 30.22 -20.74 5.73
C SER A 647 29.51 -19.41 5.54
N GLU A 648 30.15 -18.44 4.88
CA GLU A 648 29.52 -17.15 4.57
C GLU A 648 28.29 -17.32 3.66
N ALA A 649 28.33 -18.25 2.69
CA ALA A 649 27.19 -18.57 1.85
C ALA A 649 26.06 -19.30 2.61
N ALA A 650 26.39 -20.23 3.52
CA ALA A 650 25.39 -20.94 4.31
C ALA A 650 24.62 -20.02 5.27
N LYS A 651 25.28 -18.96 5.77
CA LYS A 651 24.73 -18.12 6.84
C LYS A 651 23.37 -17.47 6.54
N PRO A 652 23.19 -16.72 5.43
CA PRO A 652 21.88 -16.15 5.10
C PRO A 652 20.80 -17.21 4.90
N MET A 653 21.13 -18.33 4.23
CA MET A 653 20.17 -19.41 3.97
C MET A 653 19.65 -20.05 5.26
N GLU A 654 20.55 -20.23 6.23
CA GLU A 654 20.25 -20.79 7.54
C GLU A 654 19.48 -19.79 8.43
N LEU A 655 19.79 -18.49 8.36
CA LEU A 655 18.99 -17.44 9.02
C LEU A 655 17.56 -17.41 8.48
N SER A 656 17.39 -17.46 7.16
CA SER A 656 16.07 -17.48 6.53
C SER A 656 15.26 -18.71 6.93
N TYR A 657 15.91 -19.89 6.97
CA TYR A 657 15.24 -21.12 7.38
C TYR A 657 14.78 -21.08 8.85
N GLN A 658 15.55 -20.46 9.74
CA GLN A 658 15.24 -20.44 11.17
C GLN A 658 14.28 -19.34 11.59
N PHE A 659 14.39 -18.15 10.99
CA PHE A 659 13.80 -16.94 11.54
C PHE A 659 12.94 -16.16 10.54
N GLU A 660 13.16 -16.30 9.23
CA GLU A 660 12.40 -15.50 8.26
C GLU A 660 11.08 -16.18 7.86
N PRO A 661 10.02 -15.39 7.67
CA PRO A 661 8.76 -15.89 7.12
C PRO A 661 8.97 -16.57 5.77
N SER A 662 8.20 -17.63 5.49
CA SER A 662 8.33 -18.42 4.25
C SER A 662 8.10 -17.62 2.96
N GLN A 663 7.50 -16.43 3.05
CA GLN A 663 7.30 -15.51 1.93
C GLN A 663 8.60 -14.83 1.46
N PHE A 664 9.66 -14.85 2.27
CA PHE A 664 10.92 -14.13 2.01
C PHE A 664 11.93 -15.00 1.25
N TRP A 665 11.67 -16.30 1.14
CA TRP A 665 12.61 -17.27 0.59
C TRP A 665 11.90 -18.45 -0.08
N ASN A 666 12.53 -19.07 -1.07
CA ASN A 666 11.99 -20.26 -1.73
C ASN A 666 12.48 -21.51 -0.99
N PRO A 667 11.59 -22.32 -0.36
CA PRO A 667 12.02 -23.47 0.43
C PRO A 667 12.77 -24.54 -0.37
N ALA A 668 12.32 -24.84 -1.59
CA ALA A 668 12.94 -25.84 -2.44
C ALA A 668 14.38 -25.45 -2.84
N SER A 669 14.60 -24.19 -3.20
CA SER A 669 15.94 -23.71 -3.59
C SER A 669 16.85 -23.52 -2.37
N ASN A 670 16.33 -22.88 -1.32
CA ASN A 670 17.13 -22.51 -0.15
C ASN A 670 17.63 -23.73 0.62
N LEU A 671 16.76 -24.70 0.93
CA LEU A 671 17.18 -25.88 1.71
C LEU A 671 18.12 -26.78 0.92
N LYS A 672 17.91 -26.93 -0.39
CA LYS A 672 18.84 -27.67 -1.26
C LYS A 672 20.23 -27.04 -1.20
N ASN A 673 20.33 -25.73 -1.43
CA ASN A 673 21.59 -25.00 -1.45
C ASN A 673 22.27 -24.97 -0.07
N LEU A 674 21.50 -24.81 1.00
CA LEU A 674 22.01 -24.86 2.37
C LEU A 674 22.64 -26.23 2.68
N GLY A 675 21.96 -27.32 2.35
CA GLY A 675 22.52 -28.65 2.53
C GLY A 675 23.72 -28.91 1.61
N LEU A 676 23.73 -28.38 0.37
CA LEU A 676 24.91 -28.44 -0.51
C LEU A 676 26.12 -27.71 0.09
N ALA A 677 25.93 -26.56 0.75
CA ALA A 677 26.99 -25.84 1.43
C ALA A 677 27.61 -26.69 2.55
N TYR A 678 26.79 -27.30 3.41
CA TYR A 678 27.29 -28.20 4.46
C TYR A 678 27.92 -29.47 3.89
N ALA A 679 27.33 -30.07 2.85
CA ALA A 679 27.90 -31.23 2.18
C ALA A 679 29.30 -30.95 1.62
N GLN A 680 29.51 -29.75 1.09
CA GLN A 680 30.83 -29.35 0.61
C GLN A 680 31.82 -29.13 1.76
N MET A 681 31.39 -28.57 2.90
CA MET A 681 32.23 -28.46 4.09
C MET A 681 32.64 -29.83 4.64
N VAL A 682 31.73 -30.81 4.66
CA VAL A 682 32.00 -32.19 5.12
C VAL A 682 33.01 -32.90 4.22
N LYS A 683 32.98 -32.62 2.90
CA LYS A 683 33.94 -33.19 1.94
C LYS A 683 35.34 -32.60 2.03
N SER A 684 35.48 -31.40 2.59
CA SER A 684 36.77 -30.71 2.66
C SER A 684 37.75 -31.43 3.58
N SER A 685 39.02 -31.47 3.19
CA SER A 685 40.09 -32.03 4.02
C SER A 685 40.70 -30.99 4.99
N ARG A 686 40.23 -29.74 4.96
CA ARG A 686 40.75 -28.63 5.78
C ARG A 686 39.99 -28.50 7.09
N GLN A 687 40.61 -27.86 8.08
CA GLN A 687 39.95 -27.48 9.35
C GLN A 687 39.81 -25.96 9.44
N PHE A 688 38.84 -25.49 10.23
CA PHE A 688 38.72 -24.06 10.55
C PHE A 688 39.82 -23.64 11.53
N ASN A 689 40.57 -22.59 11.20
CA ASN A 689 41.75 -22.17 11.98
C ASN A 689 41.43 -21.27 13.19
N SER A 690 40.23 -20.65 13.29
CA SER A 690 39.70 -19.97 14.50
C SER A 690 38.24 -19.50 14.31
N ALA A 691 37.58 -19.18 15.44
CA ALA A 691 36.15 -18.87 15.64
C ALA A 691 35.17 -19.95 15.17
N ASP A 692 34.03 -20.11 15.87
CA ASP A 692 32.98 -21.04 15.46
C ASP A 692 32.55 -20.72 14.01
N PRO A 693 32.74 -21.64 13.05
CA PRO A 693 32.39 -21.39 11.66
C PRO A 693 30.88 -21.29 11.44
N PHE A 694 30.10 -21.69 12.43
CA PHE A 694 28.66 -21.58 12.41
C PHE A 694 28.24 -20.40 13.28
N PHE A 695 27.30 -19.63 12.75
CA PHE A 695 26.90 -18.36 13.34
C PHE A 695 25.85 -18.52 14.46
N ASN A 696 25.40 -19.74 14.74
CA ASN A 696 24.44 -20.05 15.78
C ASN A 696 24.74 -21.42 16.43
N ARG A 697 24.08 -21.70 17.55
CA ARG A 697 24.19 -22.98 18.27
C ARG A 697 23.31 -24.09 17.68
N VAL A 698 22.53 -23.80 16.65
CA VAL A 698 21.63 -24.78 16.02
C VAL A 698 22.43 -25.79 15.21
N VAL A 699 23.51 -25.35 14.56
CA VAL A 699 24.42 -26.25 13.86
C VAL A 699 25.21 -27.04 14.90
N GLY A 700 24.96 -28.35 15.02
CA GLY A 700 25.62 -29.21 16.00
C GLY A 700 24.88 -29.39 17.32
N ALA A 701 23.63 -28.94 17.44
CA ALA A 701 22.85 -29.09 18.68
C ALA A 701 22.59 -30.56 19.05
N GLY A 702 22.54 -31.46 18.05
CA GLY A 702 22.32 -32.89 18.23
C GLY A 702 23.59 -33.74 18.32
N VAL A 703 24.78 -33.13 18.36
CA VAL A 703 26.07 -33.84 18.30
C VAL A 703 26.69 -33.96 19.70
N GLU A 704 27.21 -35.14 20.04
CA GLU A 704 27.87 -35.40 21.33
C GLU A 704 29.12 -34.55 21.54
N ASP A 705 29.92 -34.35 20.48
CA ASP A 705 31.12 -33.52 20.47
C ASP A 705 30.94 -32.26 19.60
N SER A 706 30.46 -31.19 20.24
CA SER A 706 30.26 -29.88 19.58
C SER A 706 31.58 -29.16 19.20
N THR A 707 32.75 -29.72 19.52
CA THR A 707 34.04 -29.15 19.11
C THR A 707 34.44 -29.53 17.69
N LYS A 708 33.88 -30.61 17.14
CA LYS A 708 34.16 -31.09 15.79
C LYS A 708 33.19 -30.50 14.78
N PHE A 709 33.68 -29.54 13.97
CA PHE A 709 32.84 -28.88 12.99
C PHE A 709 32.25 -29.84 11.93
N ILE A 710 32.98 -30.90 11.55
CA ILE A 710 32.53 -31.88 10.54
C ILE A 710 31.28 -32.62 11.03
N ASP A 711 31.25 -33.01 12.30
CA ASP A 711 30.13 -33.72 12.88
C ASP A 711 28.90 -32.80 12.94
N ARG A 712 29.10 -31.54 13.32
CA ARG A 712 28.05 -30.49 13.31
C ARG A 712 27.52 -30.20 11.91
N ALA A 713 28.40 -30.09 10.90
CA ALA A 713 28.02 -29.89 9.50
C ALA A 713 27.29 -31.11 8.93
N SER A 714 27.72 -32.32 9.27
CA SER A 714 27.11 -33.58 8.82
C SER A 714 25.69 -33.73 9.36
N GLU A 715 25.51 -33.48 10.66
CA GLU A 715 24.20 -33.49 11.31
C GLU A 715 23.27 -32.45 10.67
N ARG A 716 23.75 -31.21 10.49
CA ARG A 716 22.93 -30.15 9.89
C ARG A 716 22.60 -30.41 8.43
N MET A 717 23.54 -30.94 7.65
CA MET A 717 23.32 -31.37 6.26
C MET A 717 22.17 -32.37 6.16
N LEU A 718 22.19 -33.42 7.00
CA LEU A 718 21.15 -34.45 7.01
C LEU A 718 19.79 -33.88 7.42
N ASN A 719 19.74 -33.06 8.47
CA ASN A 719 18.52 -32.41 8.94
C ASN A 719 17.89 -31.51 7.88
N VAL A 720 18.70 -30.66 7.24
CA VAL A 720 18.24 -29.73 6.20
C VAL A 720 17.78 -30.46 4.94
N TRP A 721 18.51 -31.48 4.49
CA TRP A 721 18.10 -32.25 3.32
C TRP A 721 16.91 -33.17 3.60
N ASP A 722 16.75 -33.74 4.80
CA ASP A 722 15.51 -34.47 5.12
C ASP A 722 14.30 -33.54 5.11
N ALA A 723 14.42 -32.31 5.64
CA ALA A 723 13.38 -31.29 5.51
C ALA A 723 13.10 -30.92 4.04
N TRP A 724 14.12 -30.81 3.20
CA TRP A 724 13.97 -30.57 1.76
C TRP A 724 13.22 -31.70 1.05
N LEU A 725 13.46 -32.96 1.41
CA LEU A 725 12.76 -34.12 0.82
C LEU A 725 11.25 -34.14 1.13
N GLN A 726 10.81 -33.42 2.17
CA GLN A 726 9.38 -33.27 2.47
C GLN A 726 8.69 -32.21 1.60
N ILE A 727 9.46 -31.37 0.90
CA ILE A 727 8.91 -30.32 0.03
C ILE A 727 8.37 -30.95 -1.26
N PRO A 728 7.09 -30.74 -1.63
CA PRO A 728 6.52 -31.31 -2.85
C PRO A 728 7.31 -30.99 -4.12
N GLU A 729 7.75 -29.74 -4.25
CA GLU A 729 8.50 -29.21 -5.39
C GLU A 729 9.89 -29.86 -5.54
N ALA A 730 10.49 -30.33 -4.44
CA ALA A 730 11.81 -30.96 -4.46
C ALA A 730 11.86 -32.20 -5.36
N LYS A 731 10.75 -32.91 -5.53
CA LYS A 731 10.65 -34.13 -6.36
C LYS A 731 10.92 -33.87 -7.85
N GLN A 732 10.76 -32.63 -8.30
CA GLN A 732 11.02 -32.24 -9.69
C GLN A 732 12.50 -31.88 -9.92
N ASP A 733 13.29 -31.77 -8.85
CA ASP A 733 14.70 -31.41 -8.95
C ASP A 733 15.54 -32.61 -9.43
N PRO A 734 16.43 -32.44 -10.43
CA PRO A 734 17.30 -33.52 -10.92
C PRO A 734 18.17 -34.17 -9.85
N GLY A 735 18.50 -33.44 -8.78
CA GLY A 735 19.30 -33.93 -7.65
C GLY A 735 18.52 -34.71 -6.60
N TYR A 736 17.20 -34.85 -6.73
CA TYR A 736 16.34 -35.41 -5.69
C TYR A 736 16.72 -36.84 -5.28
N GLU A 737 16.86 -37.76 -6.24
CA GLU A 737 17.17 -39.16 -5.92
C GLU A 737 18.59 -39.32 -5.36
N ALA A 738 19.54 -38.47 -5.79
CA ALA A 738 20.90 -38.48 -5.24
C ALA A 738 20.91 -38.03 -3.77
N ILE A 739 20.25 -36.91 -3.45
CA ILE A 739 20.14 -36.41 -2.07
C ILE A 739 19.37 -37.40 -1.19
N LYS A 740 18.26 -37.94 -1.69
CA LYS A 740 17.45 -38.95 -0.98
C LYS A 740 18.24 -40.20 -0.64
N SER A 741 19.07 -40.69 -1.57
CA SER A 741 19.94 -41.83 -1.32
C SER A 741 20.92 -41.58 -0.17
N VAL A 742 21.54 -40.39 -0.14
CA VAL A 742 22.46 -40.00 0.94
C VAL A 742 21.73 -39.88 2.28
N VAL A 743 20.61 -39.14 2.34
CA VAL A 743 19.86 -38.93 3.59
C VAL A 743 19.37 -40.24 4.17
N ARG A 744 18.80 -41.14 3.35
CA ARG A 744 18.20 -42.40 3.82
C ARG A 744 19.23 -43.44 4.28
N GLN A 745 20.52 -43.27 3.99
CA GLN A 745 21.57 -44.09 4.59
C GLN A 745 21.74 -43.81 6.09
N PHE A 746 21.45 -42.58 6.54
CA PHE A 746 21.71 -42.13 7.91
C PHE A 746 20.44 -41.79 8.68
N VAL A 747 19.34 -41.43 8.00
CA VAL A 747 18.04 -41.07 8.58
C VAL A 747 16.93 -41.95 7.95
N PRO A 748 16.56 -43.08 8.59
CA PRO A 748 15.53 -43.98 8.11
C PRO A 748 14.15 -43.29 8.02
N SER A 749 13.29 -43.75 7.12
CA SER A 749 11.94 -43.16 7.00
C SER A 749 11.08 -43.49 8.23
N PRO A 750 10.12 -42.62 8.64
CA PRO A 750 9.17 -42.93 9.73
C PRO A 750 8.37 -44.22 9.51
N THR A 751 8.14 -44.58 8.24
CA THR A 751 7.47 -45.83 7.84
C THR A 751 8.36 -47.07 8.02
N GLU A 752 9.69 -46.90 7.98
CA GLU A 752 10.67 -47.97 8.16
C GLU A 752 10.99 -48.23 9.64
N GLU A 753 10.86 -47.24 10.53
CA GLU A 753 10.93 -47.47 11.99
C GLU A 753 9.83 -48.41 12.49
N ASN A 754 8.61 -48.30 11.95
CA ASN A 754 7.52 -49.22 12.26
C ASN A 754 7.78 -50.65 11.74
N LEU A 755 8.52 -50.80 10.63
CA LEU A 755 8.91 -52.10 10.07
C LEU A 755 10.15 -52.69 10.77
N SER A 756 11.06 -51.87 11.27
CA SER A 756 12.27 -52.31 11.98
C SER A 756 11.97 -52.69 13.44
N GLN A 757 11.06 -51.99 14.12
CA GLN A 757 10.55 -52.41 15.44
C GLN A 757 9.73 -53.71 15.35
N SER A 758 8.98 -53.90 14.25
CA SER A 758 8.29 -55.17 13.93
C SER A 758 9.26 -56.35 13.71
N LYS A 759 10.43 -56.10 13.12
CA LYS A 759 11.47 -57.13 12.90
C LYS A 759 12.30 -57.43 14.15
N SER A 760 12.59 -56.44 15.01
CA SER A 760 13.32 -56.67 16.28
C SER A 760 12.47 -57.42 17.32
N GLY A 761 11.14 -57.19 17.32
CA GLY A 761 10.18 -57.97 18.12
C GLY A 761 10.12 -59.46 17.73
N LYS A 762 10.29 -59.78 16.43
CA LYS A 762 10.28 -61.18 15.94
C LYS A 762 11.59 -61.93 16.19
N GLN A 763 12.75 -61.27 16.20
CA GLN A 763 14.02 -61.94 16.55
C GLN A 763 14.15 -62.23 18.06
N THR A 764 13.51 -61.42 18.92
CA THR A 764 13.51 -61.65 20.37
C THR A 764 12.59 -62.81 20.78
N GLN A 765 11.50 -63.06 20.02
CA GLN A 765 10.65 -64.25 20.20
C GLN A 765 11.25 -65.56 19.67
N GLN A 766 12.08 -65.52 18.61
CA GLN A 766 12.77 -66.73 18.12
C GLN A 766 13.95 -67.18 19.00
N ARG A 767 14.61 -66.28 19.72
CA ARG A 767 15.65 -66.64 20.71
C ARG A 767 15.08 -67.21 22.03
N LYS A 768 13.84 -66.87 22.41
CA LYS A 768 13.15 -67.49 23.56
C LYS A 768 12.51 -68.87 23.25
N LYS A 769 12.14 -69.16 22.00
CA LYS A 769 11.62 -70.49 21.61
C LYS A 769 12.68 -71.58 21.40
N LYS A 770 13.97 -71.25 21.19
CA LYS A 770 15.06 -72.25 21.07
C LYS A 770 15.72 -72.68 22.39
N LYS A 771 15.45 -72.02 23.53
CA LYS A 771 15.93 -72.43 24.87
C LYS A 771 14.90 -73.22 25.70
N GLY A 772 13.66 -73.36 25.25
CA GLY A 772 12.58 -74.07 25.97
C GLY A 772 12.39 -75.55 25.62
N SER A 773 13.15 -76.12 24.68
CA SER A 773 12.94 -77.47 24.14
C SER A 773 14.09 -78.45 24.42
N LYS A 774 14.84 -78.28 25.53
CA LYS A 774 15.96 -79.18 25.88
C LYS A 774 16.10 -79.52 27.37
N LYS A 775 15.01 -79.47 28.15
CA LYS A 775 15.00 -80.02 29.52
C LYS A 775 13.64 -80.66 29.86
N ARG A 776 13.40 -81.86 29.34
CA ARG A 776 12.42 -82.79 29.92
C ARG A 776 12.80 -84.24 29.58
N ALA A 777 13.88 -84.74 30.18
CA ALA A 777 14.14 -86.17 30.39
C ALA A 777 15.40 -86.38 31.23
N THR A 778 15.29 -86.34 32.56
CA THR A 778 15.83 -87.35 33.50
C THR A 778 15.60 -86.95 34.97
N LYS A 779 14.94 -87.88 35.67
CA LYS A 779 14.92 -88.09 37.12
C LYS A 779 16.34 -88.08 37.72
N LYS A 780 16.53 -87.58 38.94
CA LYS A 780 16.56 -88.35 40.23
C LYS A 780 17.18 -87.52 41.36
N THR A 781 16.63 -87.72 42.58
CA THR A 781 17.24 -87.56 43.94
C THR A 781 17.68 -86.15 44.38
N VAL A 782 17.56 -85.66 45.62
CA VAL A 782 17.10 -86.12 46.96
C VAL A 782 17.15 -84.87 47.87
N LYS A 783 16.25 -84.76 48.87
CA LYS A 783 16.30 -84.05 50.19
C LYS A 783 17.05 -82.69 50.25
N LYS A 784 16.54 -81.63 50.88
CA LYS A 784 15.72 -81.50 52.08
C LYS A 784 15.20 -80.06 52.13
#